data_AF-A0A8H5LGG1-F1
#
_entry.id   AF-A0A8H5LGG1-F1
#
_cell.length_a   1.000
_cell.length_b   1.000
_cell.length_c   1.000
_cell.angle_alpha   90.00
_cell.angle_beta   90.00
_cell.angle_gamma   90.00
#
_symmetry.space_group_name_H-M   'P 1'
#
loop_
_entity.id
_entity.type
_entity.pdbx_description
1 polymer ?
#
loop_
_entity_poly.entity_id
_entity_poly.type
_entity_poly.pdbx_seq_one_letter_code
_entity_poly.pdbx_strand_id
1 'polypeptide(L)'
;MTVKITGYKSHDVRFPTSLTGDGTDAMNTECDYSSAYVALSTSDPNLTGYGMTFTIGRGNDIVCAAIHQLAQRLVGKDIEELFADMGKTWEYLNADPQLRWIGPEKGVVHIALGAVDNALWDLFARSRKKPLWKLVVDFTPEELVRAAAWRYISDAITKEEAIAMLKAREAGKKEREAKVRELGYPAYVTSAGWLGYTDEKVARLTKEALAAGFNHFKMKVGANVDDDLRRGKLIRSIIDDPQHVVVKHDPQSKELEGKNAGPAGSVLMIDANQVWDVQQAIDYVTKLKEIKPWFIEEPTAPDDILGHAAIRKALKPHGIGVATGEHAHNRMVFKQLLQAEAIDVCQIDSCRLAGVSEVLSVLLMAAKYGVVVCPHAGGVGLCEYVIHLSLIDYISVSGTMERNVLEYVDHLHEHFVNPCSINERGRYNVPNDPNEGYSIEMHKSSIAEDISNIFDVAVPEHSVNDRAIRSEPGPSAILDIFGAKTSRGWWLKCAYGCGMGYRRSDPRSLTETYWLGPLVVSHQKAIASLSSDPFKRRGRLMSTSTIYNHRSLQPTGPPNQGPSQPHSHARINESFENIRAEFDAILGEANAVRGQKEEIEGKAVVQQVNELNIIRQSLYDLETQHNKVRQQFEEELARMRSELMTTRQQLAAATSGAGGPPPAGPGVAAAPGAPSQIGPGGALVGGGAPYPPGSEPPYSRDYPRDRPVERDPRAADRPGLGPLGAERGLGPLSDRDRERERLERERDRERDNRERERLERDRDRAPDSRDPKRMKSDRIKSDRPDPYSPSLANIGVGPSSGGPTPKLPPPPGPGAYGGPTTSGPGEPVVPSHTGPGLHPGPGAPGAPPPLAGPSSGHPTTGPGVSAPVGGNQSFPDDLDIHNVAPEWKKEGTDWFAIFNPKTKRQLDVSLVHTLMHESVVCCVRFSADGKYLATGCNRTAQIYDTKTGQKTCVLVDDAAGKAGDLYIRSVCFSPDGKYLATGAEDKQIRIWDIAKKRIRNVFDGHQQEIYSLDFSTDGRLIVSGSGDKTARIWDMVDGTSKVLTINDHDSLNNDAGVTSVAISPSGQYVAAGSLDTVVRIWDVQTGQLVERLRGHRDSVYSVAFTPDGKGLVSGSLDKTLKFWDVSALGGGPGAVAKRNKDGKRDDKGSPCTMNFTGHKDYVLSVAVSHDGQWVVSGSKDRGVQFWDAKSAVVQCMLQGHKNSVISIDLSPAGSILATGSGDWQARIWSYNPV
;
A
#
# COMPACT_ATOMS: atom_id res chain seq x y z
N MET A 1 -44.93 14.48 -16.90
CA MET A 1 -43.69 14.36 -17.70
C MET A 1 -43.05 13.03 -17.33
N THR A 2 -42.24 12.42 -18.20
CA THR A 2 -41.43 11.27 -17.77
C THR A 2 -40.30 11.75 -16.86
N VAL A 3 -39.86 10.91 -15.93
CA VAL A 3 -38.81 11.27 -14.96
C VAL A 3 -37.45 10.97 -15.56
N LYS A 4 -36.54 11.94 -15.53
CA LYS A 4 -35.21 11.83 -16.14
C LYS A 4 -34.12 12.10 -15.11
N ILE A 5 -32.97 11.45 -15.26
CA ILE A 5 -31.77 11.78 -14.48
C ILE A 5 -31.28 13.15 -14.94
N THR A 6 -31.25 14.12 -14.04
CA THR A 6 -30.92 15.54 -14.32
C THR A 6 -29.48 15.88 -13.99
N GLY A 7 -28.84 15.11 -13.11
CA GLY A 7 -27.45 15.28 -12.70
C GLY A 7 -27.03 14.21 -11.69
N TYR A 8 -25.81 14.34 -11.20
CA TYR A 8 -25.24 13.48 -10.17
C TYR A 8 -24.30 14.29 -9.27
N LYS A 9 -23.96 13.73 -8.11
CA LYS A 9 -22.81 14.14 -7.28
C LYS A 9 -22.07 12.89 -6.86
N SER A 10 -20.74 12.90 -6.88
CA SER A 10 -19.95 11.94 -6.09
C SER A 10 -19.37 12.65 -4.87
N HIS A 11 -19.18 11.89 -3.79
CA HIS A 11 -18.61 12.34 -2.54
C HIS A 11 -17.53 11.35 -2.11
N ASP A 12 -16.35 11.86 -1.77
CA ASP A 12 -15.25 11.10 -1.17
C ASP A 12 -15.42 11.17 0.35
N VAL A 13 -15.78 10.05 0.97
CA VAL A 13 -16.12 9.92 2.39
C VAL A 13 -15.16 8.91 3.03
N ARG A 14 -14.53 9.23 4.16
CA ARG A 14 -13.38 8.49 4.74
C ARG A 14 -13.40 8.48 6.27
N PHE A 15 -13.91 7.40 6.85
CA PHE A 15 -13.96 7.21 8.29
C PHE A 15 -12.58 6.81 8.85
N PRO A 16 -12.10 7.45 9.94
CA PRO A 16 -10.74 7.28 10.45
C PRO A 16 -10.59 6.03 11.34
N THR A 17 -11.01 4.86 10.84
CA THR A 17 -10.97 3.57 11.56
C THR A 17 -9.55 3.14 11.95
N SER A 18 -8.51 3.67 11.31
CA SER A 18 -7.11 3.43 11.70
C SER A 18 -6.79 3.94 13.12
N LEU A 19 -7.61 4.84 13.68
CA LEU A 19 -7.46 5.33 15.05
C LEU A 19 -7.93 4.34 16.13
N THR A 20 -8.83 3.41 15.80
CA THR A 20 -9.32 2.37 16.73
C THR A 20 -8.71 0.99 16.46
N GLY A 21 -8.12 0.80 15.27
CA GLY A 21 -7.58 -0.48 14.81
C GLY A 21 -8.67 -1.45 14.33
N ASP A 22 -9.90 -0.99 14.16
CA ASP A 22 -10.97 -1.80 13.56
C ASP A 22 -10.69 -2.02 12.06
N GLY A 23 -10.98 -3.23 11.56
CA GLY A 23 -10.65 -3.62 10.19
C GLY A 23 -9.21 -4.08 9.97
N THR A 24 -8.40 -4.23 11.01
CA THR A 24 -6.99 -4.67 10.90
C THR A 24 -6.88 -6.17 10.60
N ASP A 25 -6.23 -6.52 9.49
CA ASP A 25 -5.94 -7.89 9.08
C ASP A 25 -4.45 -8.12 8.74
N ALA A 26 -4.12 -9.29 8.16
CA ALA A 26 -2.74 -9.70 7.89
C ALA A 26 -2.08 -8.96 6.69
N MET A 27 -2.90 -8.44 5.77
CA MET A 27 -2.49 -7.64 4.62
C MET A 27 -2.71 -6.15 4.91
N ASN A 28 -3.90 -5.81 5.42
CA ASN A 28 -4.38 -4.45 5.58
C ASN A 28 -4.20 -4.00 7.04
N THR A 29 -3.03 -3.43 7.34
CA THR A 29 -2.61 -3.06 8.71
C THR A 29 -2.90 -1.60 9.10
N GLU A 30 -3.29 -0.75 8.14
CA GLU A 30 -3.72 0.64 8.36
C GLU A 30 -4.92 0.95 7.44
N CYS A 31 -6.14 0.70 7.92
CA CYS A 31 -7.39 0.90 7.17
C CYS A 31 -8.14 2.16 7.61
N ASP A 32 -8.41 3.09 6.70
CA ASP A 32 -9.42 4.15 6.88
C ASP A 32 -10.64 3.80 6.01
N TYR A 33 -11.64 3.13 6.61
CA TYR A 33 -12.84 2.67 5.92
C TYR A 33 -13.53 3.81 5.18
N SER A 34 -13.66 3.69 3.87
CA SER A 34 -14.02 4.78 2.97
C SER A 34 -15.08 4.38 1.96
N SER A 35 -15.84 5.35 1.49
CA SER A 35 -16.94 5.18 0.55
C SER A 35 -16.81 6.15 -0.61
N ALA A 36 -16.72 5.64 -1.83
CA ALA A 36 -16.83 6.42 -3.06
C ALA A 36 -18.32 6.56 -3.37
N TYR A 37 -18.96 7.52 -2.70
CA TYR A 37 -20.40 7.69 -2.68
C TYR A 37 -20.92 8.41 -3.94
N VAL A 38 -22.14 8.12 -4.37
CA VAL A 38 -22.80 8.77 -5.51
C VAL A 38 -24.31 8.93 -5.30
N ALA A 39 -24.82 10.12 -5.62
CA ALA A 39 -26.24 10.44 -5.63
C ALA A 39 -26.67 10.88 -7.04
N LEU A 40 -27.62 10.16 -7.64
CA LEU A 40 -28.24 10.44 -8.94
C LEU A 40 -29.52 11.27 -8.73
N SER A 41 -29.48 12.55 -9.12
CA SER A 41 -30.64 13.45 -9.04
C SER A 41 -31.56 13.28 -10.25
N THR A 42 -32.87 13.36 -10.05
CA THR A 42 -33.85 13.31 -11.16
C THR A 42 -34.62 14.62 -11.34
N SER A 43 -35.55 14.63 -12.32
CA SER A 43 -36.50 15.72 -12.54
C SER A 43 -37.68 15.71 -11.56
N ASP A 44 -37.81 14.69 -10.72
CA ASP A 44 -38.64 14.74 -9.51
C ASP A 44 -37.72 15.01 -8.30
N PRO A 45 -37.85 16.17 -7.61
CA PRO A 45 -36.97 16.50 -6.48
C PRO A 45 -37.13 15.56 -5.28
N ASN A 46 -38.17 14.73 -5.25
CA ASN A 46 -38.43 13.73 -4.20
C ASN A 46 -37.85 12.35 -4.53
N LEU A 47 -37.23 12.19 -5.71
CA LEU A 47 -36.66 10.92 -6.18
C LEU A 47 -35.18 11.11 -6.55
N THR A 48 -34.32 10.63 -5.65
CA THR A 48 -32.86 10.52 -5.82
C THR A 48 -32.48 9.05 -5.65
N GLY A 49 -31.43 8.62 -6.35
CA GLY A 49 -30.87 7.27 -6.27
C GLY A 49 -29.47 7.30 -5.66
N TYR A 50 -29.23 6.50 -4.65
CA TYR A 50 -27.99 6.49 -3.87
C TYR A 50 -27.22 5.18 -4.08
N GLY A 51 -25.92 5.30 -4.32
CA GLY A 51 -25.04 4.15 -4.43
C GLY A 51 -23.63 4.48 -3.97
N MET A 52 -22.82 3.46 -3.73
CA MET A 52 -21.42 3.63 -3.36
C MET A 52 -20.61 2.37 -3.67
N THR A 53 -19.29 2.50 -3.53
CA THR A 53 -18.40 1.35 -3.38
C THR A 53 -17.38 1.61 -2.27
N PHE A 54 -16.93 0.55 -1.63
CA PHE A 54 -16.05 0.56 -0.46
C PHE A 54 -14.56 0.59 -0.87
N THR A 55 -13.78 1.38 -0.14
CA THR A 55 -12.30 1.36 -0.18
C THR A 55 -11.73 1.53 1.23
N ILE A 56 -10.41 1.38 1.39
CA ILE A 56 -9.70 1.51 2.68
C ILE A 56 -8.84 2.80 2.76
N GLY A 57 -9.32 3.89 2.15
CA GLY A 57 -8.74 5.23 2.30
C GLY A 57 -8.08 5.74 1.03
N ARG A 58 -6.78 5.50 0.88
CA ARG A 58 -6.00 5.99 -0.27
C ARG A 58 -6.53 5.38 -1.58
N GLY A 59 -6.90 6.23 -2.54
CA GLY A 59 -7.46 5.82 -3.83
C GLY A 59 -8.98 5.97 -3.97
N ASN A 60 -9.72 6.29 -2.89
CA ASN A 60 -11.16 6.56 -2.94
C ASN A 60 -11.47 7.73 -3.90
N ASP A 61 -10.60 8.75 -3.91
CA ASP A 61 -10.59 9.89 -4.83
C ASP A 61 -10.55 9.47 -6.31
N ILE A 62 -9.72 8.46 -6.65
CA ILE A 62 -9.59 7.92 -8.01
C ILE A 62 -10.88 7.19 -8.42
N VAL A 63 -11.55 6.53 -7.47
CA VAL A 63 -12.86 5.89 -7.70
C VAL A 63 -13.95 6.94 -7.93
N CYS A 64 -14.00 8.01 -7.13
CA CYS A 64 -14.90 9.15 -7.37
C CYS A 64 -14.68 9.79 -8.76
N ALA A 65 -13.43 9.93 -9.20
CA ALA A 65 -13.10 10.41 -10.54
C ALA A 65 -13.62 9.47 -11.65
N ALA A 66 -13.58 8.15 -11.46
CA ALA A 66 -14.16 7.17 -12.38
C ALA A 66 -15.69 7.15 -12.34
N ILE A 67 -16.31 7.32 -11.16
CA ILE A 67 -17.76 7.47 -10.99
C ILE A 67 -18.28 8.63 -11.84
N HIS A 68 -17.59 9.78 -11.85
CA HIS A 68 -17.98 10.92 -12.68
C HIS A 68 -18.05 10.58 -14.18
N GLN A 69 -17.07 9.82 -14.72
CA GLN A 69 -17.08 9.42 -16.14
C GLN A 69 -18.25 8.49 -16.49
N LEU A 70 -18.67 7.64 -15.55
CA LEU A 70 -19.76 6.69 -15.74
C LEU A 70 -21.14 7.33 -15.54
N ALA A 71 -21.33 8.06 -14.43
CA ALA A 71 -22.58 8.75 -14.10
C ALA A 71 -22.95 9.83 -15.13
N GLN A 72 -21.95 10.49 -15.75
CA GLN A 72 -22.18 11.46 -16.82
C GLN A 72 -22.94 10.88 -18.02
N ARG A 73 -22.86 9.55 -18.25
CA ARG A 73 -23.54 8.85 -19.36
C ARG A 73 -25.03 8.60 -19.09
N LEU A 74 -25.48 8.84 -17.86
CA LEU A 74 -26.89 8.73 -17.44
C LEU A 74 -27.64 10.07 -17.51
N VAL A 75 -26.94 11.22 -17.55
CA VAL A 75 -27.58 12.54 -17.56
C VAL A 75 -28.45 12.72 -18.81
N GLY A 76 -29.71 13.10 -18.62
CA GLY A 76 -30.73 13.24 -19.66
C GLY A 76 -31.47 11.94 -20.03
N LYS A 77 -31.08 10.78 -19.49
CA LYS A 77 -31.79 9.50 -19.68
C LYS A 77 -33.13 9.49 -18.96
N ASP A 78 -34.08 8.78 -19.54
CA ASP A 78 -35.37 8.48 -18.93
C ASP A 78 -35.22 7.28 -17.97
N ILE A 79 -35.76 7.35 -16.76
CA ILE A 79 -35.57 6.27 -15.79
C ILE A 79 -36.31 4.99 -16.21
N GLU A 80 -37.47 5.12 -16.87
CA GLU A 80 -38.26 3.99 -17.33
C GLU A 80 -37.60 3.26 -18.53
N GLU A 81 -36.86 3.99 -19.38
CA GLU A 81 -36.03 3.37 -20.43
C GLU A 81 -34.89 2.52 -19.84
N LEU A 82 -34.31 2.95 -18.70
CA LEU A 82 -33.23 2.24 -18.02
C LEU A 82 -33.76 1.02 -17.24
N PHE A 83 -34.87 1.18 -16.53
CA PHE A 83 -35.45 0.14 -15.66
C PHE A 83 -36.12 -1.00 -16.44
N ALA A 84 -36.57 -0.76 -17.68
CA ALA A 84 -37.20 -1.78 -18.52
C ALA A 84 -36.27 -2.97 -18.85
N ASP A 85 -34.94 -2.78 -18.80
CA ASP A 85 -33.95 -3.83 -19.04
C ASP A 85 -32.63 -3.50 -18.34
N MET A 86 -32.56 -3.71 -17.02
CA MET A 86 -31.36 -3.40 -16.22
C MET A 86 -30.09 -4.11 -16.74
N GLY A 87 -30.21 -5.31 -17.32
CA GLY A 87 -29.07 -5.99 -17.95
C GLY A 87 -28.52 -5.22 -19.16
N LYS A 88 -29.38 -4.64 -20.01
CA LYS A 88 -28.95 -3.71 -21.07
C LYS A 88 -28.43 -2.37 -20.54
N THR A 89 -28.96 -1.87 -19.43
CA THR A 89 -28.47 -0.65 -18.78
C THR A 89 -27.05 -0.84 -18.25
N TRP A 90 -26.79 -1.97 -17.59
CA TRP A 90 -25.46 -2.41 -17.20
C TRP A 90 -24.53 -2.57 -18.41
N GLU A 91 -24.99 -3.26 -19.47
CA GLU A 91 -24.21 -3.40 -20.71
C GLU A 91 -23.90 -2.03 -21.35
N TYR A 92 -24.82 -1.07 -21.34
CA TYR A 92 -24.59 0.30 -21.83
C TYR A 92 -23.51 1.02 -21.03
N LEU A 93 -23.52 0.91 -19.70
CA LEU A 93 -22.52 1.52 -18.83
C LEU A 93 -21.12 0.89 -19.01
N ASN A 94 -21.04 -0.43 -19.20
CA ASN A 94 -19.79 -1.15 -19.50
C ASN A 94 -19.34 -1.08 -20.99
N ALA A 95 -20.21 -0.64 -21.92
CA ALA A 95 -19.92 -0.64 -23.37
C ALA A 95 -18.92 0.42 -23.85
N ASP A 96 -18.49 1.37 -23.02
CA ASP A 96 -17.55 2.41 -23.45
C ASP A 96 -16.16 1.79 -23.74
N PRO A 97 -15.61 1.90 -24.96
CA PRO A 97 -14.39 1.19 -25.32
C PRO A 97 -13.13 1.74 -24.65
N GLN A 98 -13.15 2.99 -24.14
CA GLN A 98 -12.03 3.65 -23.47
C GLN A 98 -12.06 3.38 -21.97
N LEU A 99 -13.21 3.55 -21.31
CA LEU A 99 -13.36 3.21 -19.89
C LEU A 99 -13.18 1.70 -19.67
N ARG A 100 -13.67 0.86 -20.58
CA ARG A 100 -13.41 -0.59 -20.56
C ARG A 100 -11.94 -0.94 -20.84
N TRP A 101 -11.10 -0.02 -21.35
CA TRP A 101 -9.67 -0.28 -21.55
C TRP A 101 -8.87 -0.24 -20.24
N ILE A 102 -9.28 0.57 -19.27
CA ILE A 102 -8.63 0.68 -17.94
C ILE A 102 -9.12 -0.38 -16.93
N GLY A 103 -9.95 -1.34 -17.37
CA GLY A 103 -10.26 -2.58 -16.65
C GLY A 103 -9.60 -3.78 -17.36
N PRO A 104 -10.31 -4.50 -18.26
CA PRO A 104 -11.76 -4.51 -18.46
C PRO A 104 -12.45 -5.28 -17.33
N GLU A 105 -13.57 -4.76 -16.84
CA GLU A 105 -14.38 -5.41 -15.81
C GLU A 105 -13.56 -5.84 -14.57
N LYS A 106 -12.62 -4.99 -14.13
CA LYS A 106 -11.85 -5.13 -12.89
C LYS A 106 -11.35 -3.76 -12.39
N GLY A 107 -10.94 -3.70 -11.12
CA GLY A 107 -10.29 -2.53 -10.51
C GLY A 107 -11.20 -1.29 -10.42
N VAL A 108 -10.56 -0.11 -10.35
CA VAL A 108 -11.18 1.20 -10.11
C VAL A 108 -12.43 1.45 -10.96
N VAL A 109 -12.36 1.20 -12.27
CA VAL A 109 -13.49 1.46 -13.19
C VAL A 109 -14.68 0.53 -12.96
N HIS A 110 -14.45 -0.67 -12.44
CA HIS A 110 -15.50 -1.67 -12.21
C HIS A 110 -16.22 -1.46 -10.88
N ILE A 111 -15.48 -1.05 -9.84
CA ILE A 111 -16.10 -0.66 -8.56
C ILE A 111 -16.83 0.68 -8.66
N ALA A 112 -16.32 1.63 -9.46
CA ALA A 112 -17.05 2.83 -9.84
C ALA A 112 -18.33 2.52 -10.65
N LEU A 113 -18.29 1.48 -11.50
CA LEU A 113 -19.50 0.98 -12.18
C LEU A 113 -20.48 0.34 -11.18
N GLY A 114 -19.99 -0.39 -10.18
CA GLY A 114 -20.82 -0.93 -9.10
C GLY A 114 -21.56 0.14 -8.31
N ALA A 115 -20.87 1.23 -7.93
CA ALA A 115 -21.50 2.37 -7.28
C ALA A 115 -22.63 3.00 -8.12
N VAL A 116 -22.42 3.15 -9.44
CA VAL A 116 -23.39 3.75 -10.36
C VAL A 116 -24.56 2.79 -10.70
N ASP A 117 -24.31 1.49 -10.83
CA ASP A 117 -25.37 0.47 -11.00
C ASP A 117 -26.24 0.37 -9.74
N ASN A 118 -25.61 0.29 -8.56
CA ASN A 118 -26.32 0.25 -7.29
C ASN A 118 -27.17 1.52 -7.06
N ALA A 119 -26.70 2.69 -7.49
CA ALA A 119 -27.48 3.93 -7.45
C ALA A 119 -28.71 3.92 -8.38
N LEU A 120 -28.64 3.23 -9.53
CA LEU A 120 -29.81 3.01 -10.39
C LEU A 120 -30.78 1.99 -9.78
N TRP A 121 -30.27 0.95 -9.11
CA TRP A 121 -31.10 -0.05 -8.43
C TRP A 121 -31.82 0.51 -7.20
N ASP A 122 -31.16 1.38 -6.42
CA ASP A 122 -31.80 2.18 -5.36
C ASP A 122 -32.87 3.12 -5.94
N LEU A 123 -32.56 3.87 -7.00
CA LEU A 123 -33.52 4.74 -7.70
C LEU A 123 -34.75 3.95 -8.17
N PHE A 124 -34.54 2.74 -8.70
CA PHE A 124 -35.61 1.85 -9.15
C PHE A 124 -36.48 1.42 -7.95
N ALA A 125 -35.86 0.90 -6.89
CA ALA A 125 -36.55 0.48 -5.66
C ALA A 125 -37.38 1.62 -5.03
N ARG A 126 -36.79 2.81 -4.89
CA ARG A 126 -37.46 4.03 -4.40
C ARG A 126 -38.61 4.49 -5.28
N SER A 127 -38.45 4.43 -6.61
CA SER A 127 -39.53 4.77 -7.56
C SER A 127 -40.74 3.82 -7.45
N ARG A 128 -40.52 2.58 -7.01
CA ARG A 128 -41.57 1.56 -6.84
C ARG A 128 -42.06 1.42 -5.39
N LYS A 129 -41.54 2.25 -4.49
CA LYS A 129 -41.83 2.27 -3.04
C LYS A 129 -41.68 0.89 -2.37
N LYS A 130 -40.49 0.29 -2.56
CA LYS A 130 -40.07 -0.97 -1.94
C LYS A 130 -38.60 -0.92 -1.54
N PRO A 131 -38.16 -1.69 -0.53
CA PRO A 131 -36.76 -2.07 -0.44
C PRO A 131 -36.37 -2.94 -1.65
N LEU A 132 -35.12 -2.84 -2.12
CA LEU A 132 -34.62 -3.47 -3.35
C LEU A 132 -34.86 -4.98 -3.36
N TRP A 133 -34.66 -5.66 -2.22
CA TRP A 133 -34.85 -7.10 -2.15
C TRP A 133 -36.30 -7.47 -2.52
N LYS A 134 -37.27 -6.66 -2.11
CA LYS A 134 -38.69 -6.88 -2.38
C LYS A 134 -39.07 -6.46 -3.81
N LEU A 135 -38.39 -5.47 -4.40
CA LEU A 135 -38.50 -5.17 -5.83
C LEU A 135 -38.12 -6.40 -6.66
N VAL A 136 -36.93 -6.97 -6.43
CA VAL A 136 -36.39 -8.09 -7.22
C VAL A 136 -37.08 -9.43 -6.89
N VAL A 137 -37.53 -9.64 -5.65
CA VAL A 137 -38.35 -10.81 -5.29
C VAL A 137 -39.71 -10.81 -6.01
N ASP A 138 -40.28 -9.64 -6.26
CA ASP A 138 -41.56 -9.53 -6.98
C ASP A 138 -41.42 -9.64 -8.52
N PHE A 139 -40.20 -9.71 -9.07
CA PHE A 139 -39.97 -9.98 -10.48
C PHE A 139 -40.37 -11.41 -10.88
N THR A 140 -40.88 -11.56 -12.09
CA THR A 140 -40.95 -12.87 -12.76
C THR A 140 -39.54 -13.45 -13.02
N PRO A 141 -39.41 -14.77 -13.18
CA PRO A 141 -38.16 -15.42 -13.60
C PRO A 141 -37.52 -14.78 -14.84
N GLU A 142 -38.32 -14.43 -15.85
CA GLU A 142 -37.89 -13.70 -17.05
C GLU A 142 -37.36 -12.29 -16.77
N GLU A 143 -37.92 -11.55 -15.82
CA GLU A 143 -37.46 -10.19 -15.47
C GLU A 143 -36.17 -10.21 -14.65
N LEU A 144 -36.04 -11.13 -13.69
CA LEU A 144 -34.79 -11.34 -12.95
C LEU A 144 -33.64 -11.73 -13.90
N VAL A 145 -33.89 -12.64 -14.84
CA VAL A 145 -32.91 -13.01 -15.88
C VAL A 145 -32.66 -11.88 -16.89
N ARG A 146 -33.63 -11.00 -17.15
CA ARG A 146 -33.42 -9.79 -17.97
C ARG A 146 -32.50 -8.78 -17.27
N ALA A 147 -32.60 -8.68 -15.94
CA ALA A 147 -31.86 -7.69 -15.15
C ALA A 147 -30.37 -8.04 -14.91
N ALA A 148 -29.97 -9.30 -15.10
CA ALA A 148 -28.61 -9.78 -14.84
C ALA A 148 -27.62 -9.55 -16.01
N ALA A 149 -26.31 -9.57 -15.75
CA ALA A 149 -25.23 -9.37 -16.72
C ALA A 149 -24.72 -10.70 -17.34
N TRP A 150 -24.91 -10.89 -18.66
CA TRP A 150 -24.79 -12.21 -19.30
C TRP A 150 -23.54 -12.47 -20.15
N ARG A 151 -22.77 -11.42 -20.44
CA ARG A 151 -21.58 -11.54 -21.28
C ARG A 151 -20.54 -12.42 -20.59
N TYR A 152 -19.95 -13.36 -21.35
CA TYR A 152 -18.88 -14.29 -20.94
C TYR A 152 -19.22 -15.42 -19.93
N ILE A 153 -20.50 -15.63 -19.60
CA ILE A 153 -20.95 -16.71 -18.69
C ILE A 153 -21.81 -17.81 -19.33
N SER A 154 -22.16 -17.68 -20.61
CA SER A 154 -23.07 -18.61 -21.32
C SER A 154 -22.56 -20.05 -21.48
N ASP A 155 -21.27 -20.29 -21.21
CA ASP A 155 -20.64 -21.61 -21.14
C ASP A 155 -20.77 -22.28 -19.75
N ALA A 156 -21.16 -21.53 -18.73
CA ALA A 156 -21.45 -22.05 -17.39
C ALA A 156 -22.95 -22.05 -17.06
N ILE A 157 -23.70 -21.02 -17.48
CA ILE A 157 -25.16 -20.95 -17.34
C ILE A 157 -25.82 -20.18 -18.50
N THR A 158 -26.89 -20.72 -19.07
CA THR A 158 -27.71 -20.02 -20.09
C THR A 158 -28.91 -19.31 -19.47
N LYS A 159 -29.52 -18.37 -20.21
CA LYS A 159 -30.73 -17.66 -19.76
C LYS A 159 -31.90 -18.63 -19.54
N GLU A 160 -31.99 -19.64 -20.38
CA GLU A 160 -33.04 -20.66 -20.36
C GLU A 160 -32.91 -21.59 -19.15
N GLU A 161 -31.68 -21.99 -18.81
CA GLU A 161 -31.40 -22.75 -17.58
C GLU A 161 -31.76 -21.93 -16.32
N ALA A 162 -31.36 -20.65 -16.28
CA ALA A 162 -31.68 -19.77 -15.17
C ALA A 162 -33.19 -19.54 -15.01
N ILE A 163 -33.93 -19.28 -16.10
CA ILE A 163 -35.40 -19.16 -16.07
C ILE A 163 -36.03 -20.47 -15.54
N ALA A 164 -35.54 -21.63 -15.99
CA ALA A 164 -36.05 -22.93 -15.53
C ALA A 164 -35.79 -23.17 -14.03
N MET A 165 -34.59 -22.85 -13.52
CA MET A 165 -34.25 -22.95 -12.10
C MET A 165 -35.12 -22.04 -11.22
N LEU A 166 -35.34 -20.79 -11.66
CA LEU A 166 -36.18 -19.82 -10.95
C LEU A 166 -37.66 -20.28 -10.93
N LYS A 167 -38.20 -20.73 -12.07
CA LYS A 167 -39.58 -21.26 -12.16
C LYS A 167 -39.79 -22.50 -11.27
N ALA A 168 -38.80 -23.39 -11.20
CA ALA A 168 -38.86 -24.55 -10.32
C ALA A 168 -38.94 -24.19 -8.82
N ARG A 169 -38.51 -22.98 -8.44
CA ARG A 169 -38.53 -22.48 -7.06
C ARG A 169 -39.66 -21.47 -6.77
N GLU A 170 -40.29 -20.92 -7.82
CA GLU A 170 -41.20 -19.77 -7.77
C GLU A 170 -42.39 -19.94 -6.82
N ALA A 171 -43.05 -21.11 -6.83
CA ALA A 171 -44.23 -21.37 -6.01
C ALA A 171 -44.02 -21.13 -4.50
N GLY A 172 -42.81 -21.43 -3.99
CA GLY A 172 -42.45 -21.27 -2.58
C GLY A 172 -41.98 -19.86 -2.18
N LYS A 173 -41.97 -18.87 -3.10
CA LYS A 173 -41.50 -17.49 -2.79
C LYS A 173 -42.20 -16.91 -1.56
N LYS A 174 -43.53 -17.07 -1.45
CA LYS A 174 -44.33 -16.50 -0.34
C LYS A 174 -44.03 -17.12 1.02
N GLU A 175 -43.86 -18.43 1.09
CA GLU A 175 -43.52 -19.13 2.33
C GLU A 175 -42.10 -18.79 2.79
N ARG A 176 -41.15 -18.67 1.85
CA ARG A 176 -39.79 -18.21 2.15
C ARG A 176 -39.76 -16.77 2.64
N GLU A 177 -40.48 -15.85 1.99
CA GLU A 177 -40.60 -14.47 2.47
C GLU A 177 -41.20 -14.40 3.88
N ALA A 178 -42.29 -15.14 4.16
CA ALA A 178 -42.88 -15.21 5.49
C ALA A 178 -41.89 -15.77 6.53
N LYS A 179 -41.20 -16.87 6.22
CA LYS A 179 -40.24 -17.50 7.13
C LYS A 179 -39.05 -16.61 7.48
N VAL A 180 -38.48 -15.85 6.52
CA VAL A 180 -37.37 -14.93 6.87
C VAL A 180 -37.84 -13.67 7.57
N ARG A 181 -39.08 -13.21 7.32
CA ARG A 181 -39.69 -12.13 8.12
C ARG A 181 -39.95 -12.53 9.58
N GLU A 182 -40.22 -13.80 9.85
CA GLU A 182 -40.40 -14.34 11.21
C GLU A 182 -39.06 -14.60 11.93
N LEU A 183 -38.06 -15.13 11.23
CA LEU A 183 -36.83 -15.64 11.84
C LEU A 183 -35.64 -14.68 11.77
N GLY A 184 -35.60 -13.78 10.78
CA GLY A 184 -34.39 -13.10 10.33
C GLY A 184 -33.47 -14.00 9.49
N TYR A 185 -32.51 -13.38 8.79
CA TYR A 185 -31.51 -14.06 7.96
C TYR A 185 -30.29 -14.47 8.81
N PRO A 186 -29.77 -15.73 8.73
CA PRO A 186 -28.60 -16.16 9.49
C PRO A 186 -27.38 -15.25 9.31
N ALA A 187 -26.78 -14.79 10.41
CA ALA A 187 -25.57 -13.97 10.39
C ALA A 187 -24.36 -14.71 10.99
N TYR A 188 -23.16 -14.22 10.70
CA TYR A 188 -21.92 -14.56 11.39
C TYR A 188 -21.16 -13.30 11.77
N VAL A 189 -20.34 -13.37 12.83
CA VAL A 189 -19.63 -12.20 13.37
C VAL A 189 -18.12 -12.28 13.12
N THR A 190 -17.51 -11.17 12.68
CA THR A 190 -16.06 -11.04 12.48
C THR A 190 -15.41 -10.13 13.53
N SER A 191 -16.19 -9.29 14.23
CA SER A 191 -15.67 -8.27 15.16
C SER A 191 -14.88 -8.80 16.36
N ALA A 192 -15.10 -10.07 16.76
CA ALA A 192 -14.34 -10.73 17.82
C ALA A 192 -12.95 -11.25 17.36
N GLY A 193 -12.66 -11.24 16.06
CA GLY A 193 -11.58 -12.02 15.44
C GLY A 193 -10.44 -11.24 14.77
N TRP A 194 -10.44 -9.90 14.82
CA TRP A 194 -9.40 -9.04 14.22
C TRP A 194 -7.99 -9.33 14.76
N LEU A 195 -6.96 -8.98 13.97
CA LEU A 195 -5.57 -9.04 14.44
C LEU A 195 -5.24 -7.87 15.38
N GLY A 196 -4.19 -8.03 16.18
CA GLY A 196 -3.76 -7.05 17.19
C GLY A 196 -4.61 -6.99 18.46
N TYR A 197 -5.72 -7.72 18.55
CA TYR A 197 -6.56 -7.78 19.76
C TYR A 197 -5.91 -8.67 20.82
N THR A 198 -5.95 -8.23 22.09
CA THR A 198 -5.49 -9.04 23.22
C THR A 198 -6.47 -10.18 23.52
N ASP A 199 -6.00 -11.22 24.21
CA ASP A 199 -6.82 -12.40 24.53
C ASP A 199 -8.02 -12.02 25.41
N GLU A 200 -7.91 -11.02 26.26
CA GLU A 200 -9.02 -10.48 27.04
C GLU A 200 -10.06 -9.80 26.15
N LYS A 201 -9.63 -9.04 25.13
CA LYS A 201 -10.54 -8.40 24.15
C LYS A 201 -11.24 -9.46 23.29
N VAL A 202 -10.50 -10.45 22.77
CA VAL A 202 -11.06 -11.59 22.02
C VAL A 202 -12.04 -12.39 22.86
N ALA A 203 -11.68 -12.76 24.09
CA ALA A 203 -12.53 -13.54 24.97
C ALA A 203 -13.80 -12.78 25.39
N ARG A 204 -13.71 -11.47 25.62
CA ARG A 204 -14.86 -10.61 25.92
C ARG A 204 -15.82 -10.52 24.73
N LEU A 205 -15.32 -10.12 23.56
CA LEU A 205 -16.13 -9.94 22.35
C LEU A 205 -16.80 -11.25 21.89
N THR A 206 -16.11 -12.38 22.04
CA THR A 206 -16.68 -13.71 21.76
C THR A 206 -17.89 -14.01 22.67
N LYS A 207 -17.83 -13.65 23.96
CA LYS A 207 -18.94 -13.85 24.92
C LYS A 207 -20.10 -12.87 24.69
N GLU A 208 -19.79 -11.63 24.31
CA GLU A 208 -20.79 -10.63 23.95
C GLU A 208 -21.57 -11.04 22.68
N ALA A 209 -20.88 -11.58 21.66
CA ALA A 209 -21.53 -12.12 20.47
C ALA A 209 -22.37 -13.39 20.75
N LEU A 210 -21.92 -14.29 21.61
CA LEU A 210 -22.76 -15.42 22.09
C LEU A 210 -24.01 -14.93 22.83
N ALA A 211 -23.90 -13.85 23.61
CA ALA A 211 -25.03 -13.23 24.31
C ALA A 211 -26.01 -12.53 23.34
N ALA A 212 -25.51 -11.98 22.23
CA ALA A 212 -26.32 -11.47 21.11
C ALA A 212 -26.91 -12.58 20.20
N GLY A 213 -26.66 -13.86 20.52
CA GLY A 213 -27.24 -15.02 19.85
C GLY A 213 -26.51 -15.50 18.59
N PHE A 214 -25.30 -15.00 18.29
CA PHE A 214 -24.50 -15.49 17.17
C PHE A 214 -23.96 -16.90 17.43
N ASN A 215 -23.98 -17.76 16.41
CA ASN A 215 -23.39 -19.11 16.45
C ASN A 215 -22.34 -19.38 15.35
N HIS A 216 -22.00 -18.41 14.52
CA HIS A 216 -20.92 -18.49 13.54
C HIS A 216 -19.95 -17.32 13.75
N PHE A 217 -18.65 -17.61 13.79
CA PHE A 217 -17.58 -16.67 14.16
C PHE A 217 -16.45 -16.72 13.12
N LYS A 218 -15.91 -15.58 12.69
CA LYS A 218 -14.72 -15.51 11.82
C LYS A 218 -13.53 -14.94 12.59
N MET A 219 -12.34 -15.51 12.36
CA MET A 219 -11.07 -15.06 12.94
C MET A 219 -10.04 -14.78 11.84
N LYS A 220 -9.47 -13.57 11.84
CA LYS A 220 -8.33 -13.22 10.98
C LYS A 220 -7.09 -14.01 11.42
N VAL A 221 -6.35 -14.57 10.48
CA VAL A 221 -5.10 -15.35 10.62
C VAL A 221 -4.08 -14.86 9.59
N GLY A 222 -2.85 -15.38 9.61
CA GLY A 222 -1.87 -15.10 8.54
C GLY A 222 -0.46 -14.77 9.04
N ALA A 223 -0.38 -14.05 10.15
CA ALA A 223 0.85 -13.42 10.64
C ALA A 223 1.74 -14.35 11.49
N ASN A 224 1.17 -15.14 12.41
CA ASN A 224 1.90 -16.12 13.20
C ASN A 224 1.03 -17.32 13.55
N VAL A 225 1.44 -18.51 13.12
CA VAL A 225 0.65 -19.75 13.24
C VAL A 225 0.43 -20.19 14.68
N ASP A 226 1.36 -19.90 15.60
CA ASP A 226 1.23 -20.26 17.00
C ASP A 226 0.25 -19.32 17.72
N ASP A 227 0.24 -18.03 17.37
CA ASP A 227 -0.74 -17.05 17.86
C ASP A 227 -2.14 -17.28 17.28
N ASP A 228 -2.23 -17.67 16.00
CA ASP A 228 -3.49 -18.05 15.35
C ASP A 228 -4.09 -19.32 15.99
N LEU A 229 -3.24 -20.31 16.29
CA LEU A 229 -3.65 -21.53 17.00
C LEU A 229 -4.06 -21.24 18.45
N ARG A 230 -3.36 -20.33 19.13
CA ARG A 230 -3.64 -19.88 20.50
C ARG A 230 -4.98 -19.14 20.59
N ARG A 231 -5.20 -18.11 19.76
CA ARG A 231 -6.47 -17.36 19.69
C ARG A 231 -7.64 -18.26 19.26
N GLY A 232 -7.45 -19.13 18.27
CA GLY A 232 -8.48 -20.07 17.85
C GLY A 232 -8.86 -21.08 18.93
N LYS A 233 -7.90 -21.54 19.74
CA LYS A 233 -8.17 -22.39 20.93
C LYS A 233 -8.92 -21.62 22.01
N LEU A 234 -8.59 -20.35 22.23
CA LEU A 234 -9.33 -19.49 23.15
C LEU A 234 -10.79 -19.31 22.72
N ILE A 235 -11.03 -18.93 21.44
CA ILE A 235 -12.39 -18.81 20.89
C ILE A 235 -13.15 -20.14 21.02
N ARG A 236 -12.54 -21.27 20.61
CA ARG A 236 -13.16 -22.59 20.78
C ARG A 236 -13.48 -22.95 22.22
N SER A 237 -12.62 -22.61 23.19
CA SER A 237 -12.90 -22.84 24.61
C SER A 237 -14.10 -22.07 25.15
N ILE A 238 -14.55 -21.03 24.44
CA ILE A 238 -15.69 -20.19 24.80
C ILE A 238 -16.94 -20.63 24.02
N ILE A 239 -16.86 -20.76 22.69
CA ILE A 239 -18.04 -21.06 21.84
C ILE A 239 -18.48 -22.52 21.91
N ASP A 240 -17.63 -23.43 22.39
CA ASP A 240 -17.98 -24.84 22.60
C ASP A 240 -18.44 -25.12 24.06
N ASP A 241 -18.34 -24.17 25.01
CA ASP A 241 -18.79 -24.35 26.42
C ASP A 241 -20.31 -24.10 26.57
N PRO A 242 -21.11 -25.11 26.98
CA PRO A 242 -22.55 -24.95 27.23
C PRO A 242 -22.95 -23.92 28.30
N GLN A 243 -22.00 -23.39 29.09
CA GLN A 243 -22.22 -22.30 30.05
C GLN A 243 -22.20 -20.90 29.41
N HIS A 244 -21.65 -20.76 28.21
CA HIS A 244 -21.55 -19.47 27.51
C HIS A 244 -22.52 -19.33 26.33
N VAL A 245 -23.10 -20.43 25.86
CA VAL A 245 -24.06 -20.45 24.75
C VAL A 245 -25.49 -20.19 25.24
N VAL A 246 -26.02 -18.99 24.97
CA VAL A 246 -27.37 -18.56 25.35
C VAL A 246 -28.44 -19.23 24.49
N VAL A 247 -28.23 -19.32 23.17
CA VAL A 247 -29.13 -19.99 22.22
C VAL A 247 -28.54 -21.34 21.84
N LYS A 248 -29.16 -22.44 22.30
CA LYS A 248 -28.68 -23.80 21.98
C LYS A 248 -29.11 -24.20 20.57
N HIS A 249 -28.13 -24.40 19.69
CA HIS A 249 -28.33 -24.97 18.37
C HIS A 249 -28.07 -26.49 18.41
N ASP A 250 -28.85 -27.27 17.68
CA ASP A 250 -28.62 -28.71 17.52
C ASP A 250 -27.41 -28.94 16.57
N PRO A 251 -26.28 -29.52 17.04
CA PRO A 251 -25.11 -29.78 16.19
C PRO A 251 -25.38 -30.82 15.08
N GLN A 252 -26.48 -31.59 15.18
CA GLN A 252 -26.90 -32.56 14.16
C GLN A 252 -27.92 -31.98 13.16
N SER A 253 -28.27 -30.70 13.31
CA SER A 253 -29.18 -30.02 12.38
C SER A 253 -28.57 -29.85 10.98
N LYS A 254 -29.43 -29.88 9.96
CA LYS A 254 -29.04 -29.60 8.56
C LYS A 254 -28.44 -28.21 8.35
N GLU A 255 -28.65 -27.28 9.29
CA GLU A 255 -28.06 -25.93 9.23
C GLU A 255 -26.56 -25.93 9.56
N LEU A 256 -26.07 -27.00 10.22
CA LEU A 256 -24.70 -27.16 10.71
C LEU A 256 -23.96 -28.38 10.11
N GLU A 257 -24.66 -29.23 9.35
CA GLU A 257 -24.09 -30.40 8.65
C GLU A 257 -22.89 -29.98 7.77
N GLY A 258 -21.71 -30.55 8.04
CA GLY A 258 -20.48 -30.26 7.32
C GLY A 258 -19.77 -28.93 7.69
N LYS A 259 -20.29 -28.16 8.65
CA LYS A 259 -19.71 -26.86 9.06
C LYS A 259 -18.70 -26.95 10.23
N ASN A 260 -18.23 -28.13 10.60
CA ASN A 260 -17.33 -28.33 11.75
C ASN A 260 -17.83 -27.66 13.05
N ALA A 261 -19.13 -27.72 13.30
CA ALA A 261 -19.75 -27.18 14.51
C ALA A 261 -19.24 -27.88 15.79
N GLY A 262 -19.11 -27.11 16.86
CA GLY A 262 -18.77 -27.60 18.20
C GLY A 262 -19.93 -28.31 18.88
N PRO A 263 -19.71 -28.93 20.06
CA PRO A 263 -20.74 -29.64 20.82
C PRO A 263 -21.92 -28.76 21.28
N ALA A 264 -21.75 -27.44 21.32
CA ALA A 264 -22.81 -26.47 21.62
C ALA A 264 -23.47 -25.87 20.36
N GLY A 265 -23.07 -26.31 19.16
CA GLY A 265 -23.64 -25.87 17.88
C GLY A 265 -22.99 -24.64 17.24
N SER A 266 -21.81 -24.24 17.72
CA SER A 266 -21.06 -23.06 17.26
C SER A 266 -20.02 -23.38 16.18
N VAL A 267 -19.92 -22.54 15.16
CA VAL A 267 -19.01 -22.68 14.00
C VAL A 267 -17.93 -21.62 14.04
N LEU A 268 -16.70 -22.01 13.70
CA LEU A 268 -15.55 -21.10 13.51
C LEU A 268 -15.08 -21.14 12.07
N MET A 269 -14.80 -19.97 11.49
CA MET A 269 -14.15 -19.76 10.20
C MET A 269 -12.83 -19.02 10.42
N ILE A 270 -11.88 -19.16 9.50
CA ILE A 270 -10.63 -18.40 9.50
C ILE A 270 -10.41 -17.72 8.15
N ASP A 271 -9.72 -16.59 8.16
CA ASP A 271 -9.50 -15.72 7.00
C ASP A 271 -8.08 -15.19 6.99
N ALA A 272 -7.37 -15.34 5.87
CA ALA A 272 -5.96 -14.95 5.71
C ALA A 272 -5.73 -13.72 4.83
N ASN A 273 -6.77 -13.15 4.20
CA ASN A 273 -6.68 -11.99 3.30
C ASN A 273 -5.48 -12.03 2.34
N GLN A 274 -5.36 -13.14 1.61
CA GLN A 274 -4.50 -13.34 0.44
C GLN A 274 -2.99 -13.49 0.72
N VAL A 275 -2.53 -13.47 1.97
CA VAL A 275 -1.09 -13.32 2.33
C VAL A 275 -0.16 -14.52 2.09
N TRP A 276 -0.62 -15.63 1.52
CA TRP A 276 0.20 -16.85 1.35
C TRP A 276 0.30 -17.34 -0.10
N ASP A 277 1.45 -17.93 -0.43
CA ASP A 277 1.59 -18.82 -1.59
C ASP A 277 0.83 -20.15 -1.39
N VAL A 278 0.48 -20.83 -2.50
CA VAL A 278 -0.31 -22.07 -2.51
C VAL A 278 0.17 -23.14 -1.51
N GLN A 279 1.47 -23.46 -1.49
CA GLN A 279 2.00 -24.47 -0.55
C GLN A 279 2.06 -23.96 0.89
N GLN A 280 2.38 -22.67 1.08
CA GLN A 280 2.40 -22.02 2.39
C GLN A 280 1.00 -22.07 3.04
N ALA A 281 -0.06 -21.76 2.27
CA ALA A 281 -1.44 -21.85 2.74
C ALA A 281 -1.81 -23.28 3.21
N ILE A 282 -1.42 -24.30 2.43
CA ILE A 282 -1.63 -25.72 2.77
C ILE A 282 -0.92 -26.06 4.08
N ASP A 283 0.37 -25.73 4.20
CA ASP A 283 1.20 -26.07 5.37
C ASP A 283 0.80 -25.28 6.63
N TYR A 284 0.27 -24.07 6.48
CA TYR A 284 -0.19 -23.21 7.56
C TYR A 284 -1.56 -23.66 8.09
N VAL A 285 -2.57 -23.79 7.22
CA VAL A 285 -3.93 -24.20 7.62
C VAL A 285 -3.95 -25.64 8.15
N THR A 286 -3.07 -26.52 7.67
CA THR A 286 -2.91 -27.88 8.21
C THR A 286 -2.44 -27.91 9.67
N LYS A 287 -1.77 -26.86 10.17
CA LYS A 287 -1.43 -26.71 11.60
C LYS A 287 -2.64 -26.23 12.41
N LEU A 288 -3.53 -25.43 11.81
CA LEU A 288 -4.75 -24.92 12.43
C LEU A 288 -5.92 -25.92 12.47
N LYS A 289 -5.77 -27.15 11.95
CA LYS A 289 -6.83 -28.18 11.96
C LYS A 289 -7.41 -28.50 13.35
N GLU A 290 -6.65 -28.27 14.44
CA GLU A 290 -7.10 -28.54 15.81
C GLU A 290 -8.28 -27.65 16.25
N ILE A 291 -8.37 -26.41 15.75
CA ILE A 291 -9.49 -25.49 16.04
C ILE A 291 -10.72 -25.73 15.17
N LYS A 292 -10.64 -26.70 14.25
CA LYS A 292 -11.71 -27.16 13.35
C LYS A 292 -12.43 -26.00 12.64
N PRO A 293 -11.74 -25.25 11.77
CA PRO A 293 -12.40 -24.23 10.97
C PRO A 293 -13.33 -24.90 9.94
N TRP A 294 -14.48 -24.29 9.63
CA TRP A 294 -15.35 -24.72 8.53
C TRP A 294 -14.64 -24.53 7.18
N PHE A 295 -14.09 -23.35 6.96
CA PHE A 295 -13.26 -23.01 5.81
C PHE A 295 -12.10 -22.09 6.18
N ILE A 296 -11.11 -22.03 5.28
CA ILE A 296 -10.19 -20.90 5.15
C ILE A 296 -10.68 -19.98 4.04
N GLU A 297 -10.75 -18.69 4.35
CA GLU A 297 -11.12 -17.59 3.47
C GLU A 297 -9.89 -16.86 2.93
N GLU A 298 -9.94 -16.54 1.64
CA GLU A 298 -8.89 -15.91 0.82
C GLU A 298 -7.47 -16.43 1.15
N PRO A 299 -7.21 -17.76 1.08
CA PRO A 299 -5.92 -18.34 1.46
C PRO A 299 -4.75 -17.93 0.55
N THR A 300 -5.00 -17.31 -0.60
CA THR A 300 -3.99 -16.86 -1.56
C THR A 300 -4.59 -15.78 -2.48
N ALA A 301 -3.85 -15.31 -3.49
CA ALA A 301 -4.29 -14.24 -4.39
C ALA A 301 -5.67 -14.53 -5.06
N PRO A 302 -6.58 -13.53 -5.13
CA PRO A 302 -7.97 -13.74 -5.53
C PRO A 302 -8.15 -13.98 -7.04
N ASP A 303 -7.11 -13.69 -7.85
CA ASP A 303 -7.04 -14.04 -9.26
C ASP A 303 -6.60 -15.52 -9.48
N ASP A 304 -5.98 -16.19 -8.49
CA ASP A 304 -5.48 -17.57 -8.64
C ASP A 304 -6.53 -18.64 -8.32
N ILE A 305 -7.40 -18.86 -9.30
CA ILE A 305 -8.41 -19.93 -9.33
C ILE A 305 -7.78 -21.34 -9.17
N LEU A 306 -6.57 -21.56 -9.70
CA LEU A 306 -5.94 -22.88 -9.70
C LEU A 306 -5.23 -23.16 -8.37
N GLY A 307 -4.63 -22.13 -7.76
CA GLY A 307 -4.14 -22.15 -6.39
C GLY A 307 -5.24 -22.46 -5.39
N HIS A 308 -6.38 -21.76 -5.46
CA HIS A 308 -7.56 -22.07 -4.64
C HIS A 308 -8.02 -23.53 -4.80
N ALA A 309 -8.09 -24.05 -6.03
CA ALA A 309 -8.43 -25.45 -6.28
C ALA A 309 -7.38 -26.44 -5.73
N ALA A 310 -6.09 -26.11 -5.79
CA ALA A 310 -5.01 -26.93 -5.21
C ALA A 310 -5.07 -26.95 -3.68
N ILE A 311 -5.24 -25.79 -3.04
CA ILE A 311 -5.40 -25.62 -1.59
C ILE A 311 -6.62 -26.41 -1.12
N ARG A 312 -7.80 -26.21 -1.75
CA ARG A 312 -9.03 -26.94 -1.43
C ARG A 312 -8.84 -28.45 -1.52
N LYS A 313 -8.21 -28.94 -2.60
CA LYS A 313 -7.94 -30.37 -2.78
C LYS A 313 -7.03 -30.94 -1.69
N ALA A 314 -6.07 -30.16 -1.18
CA ALA A 314 -5.16 -30.57 -0.11
C ALA A 314 -5.76 -30.46 1.30
N LEU A 315 -6.69 -29.51 1.53
CA LEU A 315 -7.35 -29.31 2.83
C LEU A 315 -8.61 -30.18 3.03
N LYS A 316 -9.26 -30.63 1.95
CA LYS A 316 -10.44 -31.52 1.99
C LYS A 316 -10.26 -32.80 2.85
N PRO A 317 -9.10 -33.50 2.88
CA PRO A 317 -8.85 -34.61 3.80
C PRO A 317 -8.80 -34.23 5.29
N HIS A 318 -8.66 -32.95 5.62
CA HIS A 318 -8.72 -32.40 6.98
C HIS A 318 -10.12 -31.87 7.34
N GLY A 319 -11.09 -31.96 6.42
CA GLY A 319 -12.45 -31.48 6.62
C GLY A 319 -12.60 -29.96 6.56
N ILE A 320 -11.58 -29.25 6.05
CA ILE A 320 -11.56 -27.78 5.95
C ILE A 320 -11.86 -27.41 4.48
N GLY A 321 -12.90 -26.60 4.27
CA GLY A 321 -13.25 -26.06 2.96
C GLY A 321 -12.44 -24.82 2.58
N VAL A 322 -12.69 -24.29 1.37
CA VAL A 322 -12.10 -23.01 0.91
C VAL A 322 -13.19 -22.01 0.52
N ALA A 323 -12.99 -20.76 0.89
CA ALA A 323 -13.84 -19.62 0.55
C ALA A 323 -13.00 -18.48 -0.06
N THR A 324 -13.59 -17.70 -0.97
CA THR A 324 -13.04 -16.45 -1.52
C THR A 324 -14.16 -15.70 -2.24
N GLY A 325 -13.96 -14.38 -2.42
CA GLY A 325 -14.70 -13.63 -3.42
C GLY A 325 -14.81 -12.12 -3.16
N GLU A 326 -14.46 -11.63 -1.97
CA GLU A 326 -14.45 -10.19 -1.64
C GLU A 326 -13.57 -9.36 -2.59
N HIS A 327 -12.54 -9.98 -3.17
CA HIS A 327 -11.69 -9.39 -4.20
C HIS A 327 -11.81 -10.03 -5.59
N ALA A 328 -12.66 -11.05 -5.78
CA ALA A 328 -12.89 -11.69 -7.08
C ALA A 328 -13.60 -10.73 -8.04
N HIS A 329 -12.83 -10.14 -8.96
CA HIS A 329 -13.15 -8.85 -9.55
C HIS A 329 -14.35 -8.81 -10.52
N ASN A 330 -14.85 -9.95 -11.02
CA ASN A 330 -16.07 -10.01 -11.84
C ASN A 330 -16.66 -11.44 -11.91
N ARG A 331 -17.85 -11.57 -12.50
CA ARG A 331 -18.54 -12.85 -12.72
C ARG A 331 -17.73 -13.89 -13.51
N MET A 332 -16.75 -13.50 -14.32
CA MET A 332 -15.90 -14.47 -15.05
C MET A 332 -14.84 -15.12 -14.15
N VAL A 333 -14.43 -14.47 -13.06
CA VAL A 333 -13.61 -15.12 -12.00
C VAL A 333 -14.47 -16.12 -11.24
N PHE A 334 -15.62 -15.70 -10.72
CA PHE A 334 -16.58 -16.59 -10.05
C PHE A 334 -16.98 -17.78 -10.92
N LYS A 335 -17.22 -17.57 -12.23
CA LYS A 335 -17.48 -18.65 -13.19
C LYS A 335 -16.37 -19.71 -13.18
N GLN A 336 -15.11 -19.28 -13.19
CA GLN A 336 -13.96 -20.18 -13.24
C GLN A 336 -13.70 -20.85 -11.88
N LEU A 337 -13.89 -20.14 -10.76
CA LEU A 337 -13.88 -20.73 -9.42
C LEU A 337 -14.90 -21.88 -9.30
N LEU A 338 -16.11 -21.69 -9.84
CA LEU A 338 -17.15 -22.72 -9.86
C LEU A 338 -16.85 -23.86 -10.87
N GLN A 339 -16.40 -23.53 -12.08
CA GLN A 339 -16.04 -24.52 -13.12
C GLN A 339 -14.82 -25.40 -12.74
N ALA A 340 -13.89 -24.88 -11.94
CA ALA A 340 -12.70 -25.60 -11.47
C ALA A 340 -12.93 -26.36 -10.14
N GLU A 341 -14.13 -26.27 -9.56
CA GLU A 341 -14.40 -26.66 -8.17
C GLU A 341 -13.39 -26.07 -7.16
N ALA A 342 -13.01 -24.81 -7.32
CA ALA A 342 -11.95 -24.17 -6.52
C ALA A 342 -12.38 -23.84 -5.08
N ILE A 343 -13.69 -23.73 -4.84
CA ILE A 343 -14.29 -23.24 -3.59
C ILE A 343 -15.42 -24.16 -3.09
N ASP A 344 -15.67 -24.12 -1.78
CA ASP A 344 -16.85 -24.69 -1.13
C ASP A 344 -17.88 -23.61 -0.74
N VAL A 345 -17.40 -22.36 -0.56
CA VAL A 345 -18.23 -21.19 -0.24
C VAL A 345 -17.87 -20.04 -1.20
N CYS A 346 -18.90 -19.42 -1.77
CA CYS A 346 -18.83 -18.30 -2.69
C CYS A 346 -19.14 -17.00 -1.94
N GLN A 347 -18.18 -16.09 -1.88
CA GLN A 347 -18.32 -14.85 -1.12
C GLN A 347 -18.51 -13.68 -2.09
N ILE A 348 -19.76 -13.42 -2.48
CA ILE A 348 -20.05 -12.20 -3.24
C ILE A 348 -19.82 -10.98 -2.35
N ASP A 349 -19.33 -9.91 -2.97
CA ASP A 349 -19.39 -8.56 -2.42
C ASP A 349 -20.33 -7.69 -3.28
N SER A 350 -20.98 -6.73 -2.64
CA SER A 350 -22.03 -5.87 -3.22
C SER A 350 -21.52 -4.77 -4.15
N CYS A 351 -20.23 -4.43 -4.09
CA CYS A 351 -19.66 -3.26 -4.74
C CYS A 351 -18.23 -3.46 -5.32
N ARG A 352 -17.59 -4.59 -5.04
CA ARG A 352 -16.44 -5.16 -5.80
C ARG A 352 -16.85 -5.57 -7.20
N LEU A 353 -17.98 -6.27 -7.28
CA LEU A 353 -18.68 -6.56 -8.52
C LEU A 353 -19.38 -5.28 -9.01
N ALA A 354 -19.70 -5.24 -10.31
CA ALA A 354 -20.42 -4.12 -10.89
C ALA A 354 -21.92 -4.17 -10.57
N GLY A 355 -22.23 -4.06 -9.28
CA GLY A 355 -23.55 -3.89 -8.71
C GLY A 355 -24.47 -5.11 -8.80
N VAL A 356 -25.73 -4.90 -8.39
CA VAL A 356 -26.78 -5.93 -8.34
C VAL A 356 -26.90 -6.69 -9.66
N SER A 357 -26.78 -5.99 -10.81
CA SER A 357 -26.90 -6.63 -12.12
C SER A 357 -25.79 -7.65 -12.41
N GLU A 358 -24.59 -7.49 -11.86
CA GLU A 358 -23.56 -8.54 -11.90
C GLU A 358 -23.74 -9.59 -10.80
N VAL A 359 -24.08 -9.18 -9.58
CA VAL A 359 -24.30 -10.11 -8.45
C VAL A 359 -25.37 -11.16 -8.78
N LEU A 360 -26.48 -10.77 -9.42
CA LEU A 360 -27.53 -11.70 -9.83
C LEU A 360 -27.00 -12.85 -10.70
N SER A 361 -26.02 -12.58 -11.58
CA SER A 361 -25.39 -13.60 -12.41
C SER A 361 -24.54 -14.57 -11.58
N VAL A 362 -23.84 -14.08 -10.55
CA VAL A 362 -23.03 -14.92 -9.66
C VAL A 362 -23.92 -15.79 -8.77
N LEU A 363 -25.01 -15.25 -8.22
CA LEU A 363 -26.01 -16.01 -7.47
C LEU A 363 -26.62 -17.15 -8.31
N LEU A 364 -27.01 -16.85 -9.55
CA LEU A 364 -27.54 -17.85 -10.48
C LEU A 364 -26.53 -18.96 -10.81
N MET A 365 -25.24 -18.63 -10.95
CA MET A 365 -24.19 -19.62 -11.13
C MET A 365 -23.95 -20.46 -9.86
N ALA A 366 -23.80 -19.84 -8.69
CA ALA A 366 -23.59 -20.56 -7.43
C ALA A 366 -24.74 -21.56 -7.16
N ALA A 367 -25.99 -21.12 -7.34
CA ALA A 367 -27.18 -21.96 -7.20
C ALA A 367 -27.36 -23.04 -8.30
N LYS A 368 -26.60 -22.97 -9.41
CA LYS A 368 -26.51 -24.05 -10.42
C LYS A 368 -25.45 -25.08 -10.05
N TYR A 369 -24.29 -24.62 -9.58
CA TYR A 369 -23.16 -25.49 -9.18
C TYR A 369 -23.33 -26.08 -7.78
N GLY A 370 -24.32 -25.61 -6.99
CA GLY A 370 -24.62 -26.12 -5.65
C GLY A 370 -23.69 -25.59 -4.55
N VAL A 371 -22.94 -24.52 -4.85
CA VAL A 371 -22.01 -23.86 -3.93
C VAL A 371 -22.76 -22.88 -3.04
N VAL A 372 -22.43 -22.86 -1.75
CA VAL A 372 -23.08 -22.01 -0.74
C VAL A 372 -22.66 -20.56 -0.94
N VAL A 373 -23.59 -19.61 -0.78
CA VAL A 373 -23.26 -18.18 -0.83
C VAL A 373 -23.21 -17.63 0.60
N CYS A 374 -22.07 -17.06 0.98
CA CYS A 374 -21.88 -16.35 2.26
C CYS A 374 -21.24 -14.99 1.95
N PRO A 375 -22.02 -13.92 1.71
CA PRO A 375 -21.49 -12.64 1.28
C PRO A 375 -20.54 -12.01 2.31
N HIS A 376 -19.54 -11.31 1.78
CA HIS A 376 -18.65 -10.40 2.53
C HIS A 376 -19.43 -9.16 2.99
N ALA A 377 -19.07 -8.59 4.15
CA ALA A 377 -19.74 -7.40 4.68
C ALA A 377 -18.83 -6.52 5.57
N GLY A 378 -19.43 -5.66 6.41
CA GLY A 378 -18.70 -4.66 7.19
C GLY A 378 -18.30 -3.47 6.32
N GLY A 379 -17.01 -3.12 6.34
CA GLY A 379 -16.47 -1.96 5.64
C GLY A 379 -17.22 -0.68 5.99
N VAL A 380 -17.59 0.10 4.97
CA VAL A 380 -18.65 1.12 5.07
C VAL A 380 -19.89 0.58 4.36
N GLY A 381 -21.01 0.41 5.06
CA GLY A 381 -22.32 0.16 4.46
C GLY A 381 -22.50 -1.15 3.67
N LEU A 382 -21.57 -2.10 3.75
CA LEU A 382 -21.68 -3.35 3.00
C LEU A 382 -22.80 -4.23 3.58
N CYS A 383 -22.97 -4.23 4.90
CA CYS A 383 -24.05 -4.96 5.60
C CYS A 383 -25.44 -4.57 5.09
N GLU A 384 -25.70 -3.28 4.98
CA GLU A 384 -26.91 -2.66 4.42
C GLU A 384 -27.17 -3.15 2.98
N TYR A 385 -26.13 -3.28 2.16
CA TYR A 385 -26.25 -3.85 0.82
C TYR A 385 -26.46 -5.38 0.81
N VAL A 386 -25.65 -6.16 1.53
CA VAL A 386 -25.63 -7.62 1.34
C VAL A 386 -26.80 -8.35 2.00
N ILE A 387 -27.53 -7.72 2.93
CA ILE A 387 -28.81 -8.28 3.41
C ILE A 387 -29.87 -8.32 2.28
N HIS A 388 -29.92 -7.31 1.40
CA HIS A 388 -30.86 -7.34 0.27
C HIS A 388 -30.51 -8.45 -0.72
N LEU A 389 -29.23 -8.64 -1.02
CA LEU A 389 -28.73 -9.66 -1.95
C LEU A 389 -28.97 -11.08 -1.39
N SER A 390 -28.75 -11.27 -0.09
CA SER A 390 -29.03 -12.51 0.64
C SER A 390 -30.51 -12.89 0.64
N LEU A 391 -31.40 -11.89 0.81
CA LEU A 391 -32.86 -12.08 0.74
C LEU A 391 -33.32 -12.42 -0.69
N ILE A 392 -32.73 -11.79 -1.72
CA ILE A 392 -32.97 -12.14 -3.12
C ILE A 392 -32.55 -13.58 -3.39
N ASP A 393 -31.36 -13.99 -2.93
CA ASP A 393 -30.90 -15.38 -3.09
C ASP A 393 -31.85 -16.37 -2.44
N TYR A 394 -32.13 -16.23 -1.15
CA TYR A 394 -32.98 -17.18 -0.43
C TYR A 394 -34.39 -17.25 -1.02
N ILE A 395 -35.03 -16.11 -1.25
CA ILE A 395 -36.44 -16.09 -1.63
C ILE A 395 -36.60 -16.46 -3.10
N SER A 396 -35.69 -16.07 -4.00
CA SER A 396 -35.85 -16.30 -5.45
C SER A 396 -34.89 -17.32 -6.06
N VAL A 397 -33.63 -17.37 -5.63
CA VAL A 397 -32.55 -18.07 -6.37
C VAL A 397 -32.18 -19.42 -5.77
N SER A 398 -31.58 -19.50 -4.57
CA SER A 398 -31.16 -20.76 -3.94
C SER A 398 -32.33 -21.55 -3.34
N GLY A 399 -33.25 -20.86 -2.66
CA GLY A 399 -34.41 -21.44 -1.98
C GLY A 399 -34.17 -21.96 -0.56
N THR A 400 -32.96 -21.82 0.03
CA THR A 400 -32.65 -22.27 1.40
C THR A 400 -31.80 -21.25 2.18
N MET A 401 -32.02 -21.17 3.50
CA MET A 401 -31.12 -20.48 4.45
C MET A 401 -30.31 -21.47 5.30
N GLU A 402 -30.48 -22.78 5.10
CA GLU A 402 -29.84 -23.78 5.97
C GLU A 402 -28.30 -23.69 5.89
N ARG A 403 -27.75 -23.38 4.70
CA ARG A 403 -26.30 -23.37 4.49
C ARG A 403 -25.68 -21.98 4.54
N ASN A 404 -26.35 -20.97 3.99
CA ASN A 404 -25.86 -19.59 3.91
C ASN A 404 -25.75 -18.95 5.31
N VAL A 405 -24.73 -18.12 5.51
CA VAL A 405 -24.64 -17.13 6.60
C VAL A 405 -24.11 -15.82 6.05
N LEU A 406 -24.61 -14.70 6.55
CA LEU A 406 -24.24 -13.36 6.12
C LEU A 406 -23.23 -12.74 7.09
N GLU A 407 -22.15 -12.15 6.61
CA GLU A 407 -21.19 -11.47 7.49
C GLU A 407 -21.83 -10.27 8.19
N TYR A 408 -21.47 -10.04 9.46
CA TYR A 408 -21.84 -8.85 10.24
C TYR A 408 -20.63 -8.35 11.04
N VAL A 409 -20.48 -7.02 11.03
CA VAL A 409 -19.44 -6.25 11.72
C VAL A 409 -20.13 -4.97 12.19
N ASP A 410 -20.18 -4.77 13.51
CA ASP A 410 -20.96 -3.72 14.17
C ASP A 410 -20.26 -2.36 14.11
N HIS A 411 -20.21 -1.76 12.90
CA HIS A 411 -19.40 -0.58 12.59
C HIS A 411 -20.06 0.33 11.55
N LEU A 412 -20.08 1.64 11.82
CA LEU A 412 -20.47 2.72 10.91
C LEU A 412 -21.95 2.71 10.45
N HIS A 413 -22.80 1.85 11.02
CA HIS A 413 -24.24 1.80 10.77
C HIS A 413 -24.94 3.13 11.11
N GLU A 414 -24.46 3.85 12.13
CA GLU A 414 -24.96 5.15 12.59
C GLU A 414 -24.93 6.25 11.50
N HIS A 415 -24.19 6.04 10.42
CA HIS A 415 -24.09 6.97 9.31
C HIS A 415 -25.21 6.82 8.26
N PHE A 416 -26.06 5.79 8.34
CA PHE A 416 -27.12 5.47 7.38
C PHE A 416 -28.52 5.82 7.88
N VAL A 417 -29.40 6.28 6.97
CA VAL A 417 -30.81 6.62 7.27
C VAL A 417 -31.65 5.37 7.59
N ASN A 418 -31.31 4.24 6.97
CA ASN A 418 -31.97 2.95 7.15
C ASN A 418 -30.91 1.87 7.47
N PRO A 419 -30.28 1.90 8.65
CA PRO A 419 -29.21 0.98 9.00
C PRO A 419 -29.72 -0.47 9.08
N CYS A 420 -28.83 -1.42 8.82
CA CYS A 420 -29.14 -2.82 9.11
C CYS A 420 -29.25 -3.05 10.63
N SER A 421 -29.83 -4.18 11.04
CA SER A 421 -29.92 -4.53 12.45
C SER A 421 -30.02 -6.04 12.66
N ILE A 422 -29.50 -6.48 13.80
CA ILE A 422 -29.51 -7.87 14.25
C ILE A 422 -30.59 -8.07 15.34
N ASN A 423 -31.24 -9.23 15.35
CA ASN A 423 -32.18 -9.63 16.40
C ASN A 423 -31.54 -10.55 17.45
N GLU A 424 -32.27 -10.81 18.54
CA GLU A 424 -31.87 -11.65 19.70
C GLU A 424 -31.42 -13.09 19.37
N ARG A 425 -31.47 -13.52 18.10
CA ARG A 425 -31.06 -14.84 17.61
C ARG A 425 -29.79 -14.80 16.75
N GLY A 426 -29.03 -13.69 16.78
CA GLY A 426 -27.87 -13.50 15.90
C GLY A 426 -28.23 -13.50 14.42
N ARG A 427 -29.39 -12.90 14.05
CA ARG A 427 -29.90 -12.86 12.67
C ARG A 427 -30.26 -11.46 12.23
N TYR A 428 -29.95 -11.13 10.97
CA TYR A 428 -30.37 -9.88 10.34
C TYR A 428 -31.90 -9.76 10.29
N ASN A 429 -32.40 -8.60 10.67
CA ASN A 429 -33.78 -8.20 10.40
C ASN A 429 -33.99 -7.95 8.91
N VAL A 430 -35.21 -8.18 8.44
CA VAL A 430 -35.59 -7.94 7.04
C VAL A 430 -35.85 -6.44 6.84
N PRO A 431 -35.21 -5.76 5.87
CA PRO A 431 -35.51 -4.36 5.51
C PRO A 431 -36.96 -4.19 5.08
N ASN A 432 -37.64 -3.17 5.58
CA ASN A 432 -39.11 -3.04 5.58
C ASN A 432 -39.64 -1.65 5.24
N ASP A 433 -38.81 -0.61 5.12
CA ASP A 433 -39.27 0.74 4.79
C ASP A 433 -39.51 0.82 3.26
N PRO A 434 -40.73 1.15 2.80
CA PRO A 434 -40.98 1.34 1.37
C PRO A 434 -40.17 2.48 0.74
N ASN A 435 -39.46 3.31 1.51
CA ASN A 435 -38.66 4.42 1.00
C ASN A 435 -37.14 4.17 1.01
N GLU A 436 -36.64 3.14 1.71
CA GLU A 436 -35.19 2.94 1.90
C GLU A 436 -34.43 2.58 0.62
N GLY A 437 -35.12 2.02 -0.37
CA GLY A 437 -34.52 1.59 -1.62
C GLY A 437 -33.49 0.49 -1.38
N TYR A 438 -32.21 0.80 -1.53
CA TYR A 438 -31.10 -0.10 -1.24
C TYR A 438 -30.41 0.21 0.11
N SER A 439 -31.11 0.92 1.01
CA SER A 439 -30.73 1.23 2.41
C SER A 439 -29.41 2.00 2.60
N ILE A 440 -28.80 2.45 1.50
CA ILE A 440 -27.49 3.11 1.44
C ILE A 440 -27.56 4.66 1.43
N GLU A 441 -28.73 5.24 1.71
CA GLU A 441 -28.82 6.70 1.90
C GLU A 441 -28.11 7.07 3.21
N MET A 442 -26.96 7.73 3.09
CA MET A 442 -26.20 8.21 4.24
C MET A 442 -26.83 9.51 4.76
N HIS A 443 -26.76 9.72 6.07
CA HIS A 443 -27.16 10.99 6.64
C HIS A 443 -26.34 12.14 6.04
N LYS A 444 -27.02 13.26 5.76
CA LYS A 444 -26.36 14.46 5.24
C LYS A 444 -25.31 15.00 6.21
N SER A 445 -25.47 14.78 7.52
CA SER A 445 -24.43 15.02 8.52
C SER A 445 -23.20 14.15 8.28
N SER A 446 -23.32 12.83 8.12
CA SER A 446 -22.16 11.95 7.83
C SER A 446 -21.38 12.40 6.58
N ILE A 447 -22.09 12.66 5.47
CA ILE A 447 -21.47 13.15 4.23
C ILE A 447 -20.86 14.55 4.43
N ALA A 448 -21.52 15.41 5.22
CA ALA A 448 -21.09 16.78 5.47
C ALA A 448 -20.11 16.92 6.63
N GLU A 449 -19.87 15.94 7.48
CA GLU A 449 -18.89 16.02 8.58
C GLU A 449 -17.49 15.73 8.03
N ASP A 450 -17.36 14.80 7.09
CA ASP A 450 -16.15 14.69 6.25
C ASP A 450 -15.97 15.93 5.35
N ILE A 451 -17.04 16.45 4.74
CA ILE A 451 -16.95 17.59 3.81
C ILE A 451 -16.89 18.96 4.52
N SER A 452 -17.28 19.09 5.80
CA SER A 452 -17.13 20.31 6.60
C SER A 452 -15.93 20.33 7.54
N ASN A 453 -15.29 19.16 7.73
CA ASN A 453 -13.84 19.10 7.93
C ASN A 453 -13.05 19.65 6.71
N ILE A 454 -13.72 19.99 5.60
CA ILE A 454 -13.13 20.60 4.39
C ILE A 454 -13.72 22.01 4.08
N PHE A 455 -15.00 22.31 4.35
CA PHE A 455 -15.60 23.65 4.19
C PHE A 455 -16.66 24.06 5.24
N ASP A 456 -16.64 25.34 5.64
CA ASP A 456 -17.58 26.05 6.54
C ASP A 456 -17.62 25.65 8.05
N VAL A 457 -16.69 26.22 8.83
CA VAL A 457 -16.97 26.64 10.21
C VAL A 457 -17.37 28.11 10.21
N ALA A 458 -18.68 28.37 10.05
CA ALA A 458 -19.24 29.71 10.19
C ALA A 458 -19.47 30.06 11.67
N VAL A 459 -18.87 31.16 12.16
CA VAL A 459 -18.90 31.57 13.56
C VAL A 459 -20.24 32.23 13.95
N PRO A 460 -20.91 31.77 15.02
CA PRO A 460 -21.85 32.57 15.80
C PRO A 460 -21.09 33.34 16.88
N GLU A 461 -21.32 34.65 16.98
CA GLU A 461 -20.60 35.52 17.92
C GLU A 461 -20.96 35.23 19.40
N HIS A 462 -19.96 35.34 20.29
CA HIS A 462 -20.23 35.40 21.73
C HIS A 462 -20.99 36.68 22.08
N SER A 463 -22.16 36.54 22.69
CA SER A 463 -22.72 37.60 23.55
C SER A 463 -22.49 37.23 25.02
N VAL A 464 -22.01 38.21 25.80
CA VAL A 464 -21.69 38.05 27.22
C VAL A 464 -22.64 38.91 28.05
N ASN A 465 -23.44 38.30 28.94
CA ASN A 465 -23.66 38.81 30.30
C ASN A 465 -24.50 37.87 31.19
N ASP A 466 -23.89 37.48 32.30
CA ASP A 466 -24.36 37.57 33.70
C ASP A 466 -25.75 37.01 34.16
N ARG A 467 -25.71 36.35 35.33
CA ARG A 467 -26.81 36.07 36.31
C ARG A 467 -28.00 35.13 35.97
N ALA A 468 -27.82 33.87 36.38
CA ALA A 468 -28.48 33.24 37.55
C ALA A 468 -30.04 33.12 37.71
N ILE A 469 -30.44 31.94 38.20
CA ILE A 469 -31.68 31.57 38.95
C ILE A 469 -32.95 31.11 38.16
N ARG A 470 -33.13 29.78 38.17
CA ARG A 470 -34.35 28.94 38.32
C ARG A 470 -35.50 28.92 37.27
N SER A 471 -36.00 27.68 37.11
CA SER A 471 -37.39 27.21 36.88
C SER A 471 -38.18 27.58 35.62
N GLU A 472 -38.29 26.58 34.72
CA GLU A 472 -39.54 25.91 34.24
C GLU A 472 -40.74 26.70 33.62
N PRO A 473 -41.58 26.05 32.79
CA PRO A 473 -42.02 26.65 31.52
C PRO A 473 -43.53 27.01 31.39
N GLY A 474 -43.86 27.80 30.36
CA GLY A 474 -45.23 28.02 29.89
C GLY A 474 -45.30 28.65 28.47
N PRO A 475 -46.40 28.51 27.70
CA PRO A 475 -46.39 28.72 26.24
C PRO A 475 -47.39 29.78 25.69
N SER A 476 -47.44 29.92 24.35
CA SER A 476 -48.45 30.62 23.50
C SER A 476 -48.37 32.18 23.45
N ALA A 477 -48.89 32.91 22.44
CA ALA A 477 -49.15 32.65 21.00
C ALA A 477 -49.65 33.94 20.27
N ILE A 478 -49.71 33.90 18.92
CA ILE A 478 -50.78 34.52 18.06
C ILE A 478 -50.76 36.05 17.73
N LEU A 479 -51.21 36.37 16.48
CA LEU A 479 -51.51 37.68 15.81
C LEU A 479 -50.33 38.68 15.62
N ASP A 480 -49.87 39.14 14.43
CA ASP A 480 -50.48 39.54 13.12
C ASP A 480 -50.83 41.04 12.99
N ILE A 481 -50.92 41.55 11.74
CA ILE A 481 -51.68 42.72 11.21
C ILE A 481 -50.93 43.93 10.57
N PHE A 482 -51.28 44.16 9.28
CA PHE A 482 -51.23 45.35 8.38
C PHE A 482 -49.93 46.05 7.88
N GLY A 483 -49.93 46.38 6.58
CA GLY A 483 -49.10 47.46 5.98
C GLY A 483 -48.79 47.36 4.47
N ALA A 484 -49.75 47.55 3.56
CA ALA A 484 -49.54 47.31 2.11
C ALA A 484 -49.59 48.56 1.19
N LYS A 485 -48.76 48.60 0.11
CA LYS A 485 -49.13 49.11 -1.24
C LYS A 485 -48.09 48.95 -2.39
N THR A 486 -48.44 48.12 -3.37
CA THR A 486 -48.41 48.36 -4.85
C THR A 486 -47.14 48.83 -5.63
N SER A 487 -46.48 47.84 -6.27
CA SER A 487 -46.44 47.64 -7.76
C SER A 487 -45.41 48.29 -8.73
N ARG A 488 -44.94 47.44 -9.68
CA ARG A 488 -44.41 47.69 -11.07
C ARG A 488 -43.02 48.35 -11.28
N GLY A 489 -42.00 47.51 -11.53
CA GLY A 489 -41.58 47.17 -12.91
C GLY A 489 -40.37 47.86 -13.60
N TRP A 490 -39.44 47.02 -14.10
CA TRP A 490 -38.49 47.20 -15.23
C TRP A 490 -37.21 48.07 -15.11
N TRP A 491 -36.07 47.37 -15.09
CA TRP A 491 -34.81 47.58 -15.86
C TRP A 491 -34.12 48.98 -16.00
N LEU A 492 -32.97 49.11 -15.29
CA LEU A 492 -31.61 49.28 -15.86
C LEU A 492 -30.84 50.65 -15.82
N LYS A 493 -29.56 50.55 -15.40
CA LYS A 493 -28.32 51.31 -15.75
C LYS A 493 -27.82 52.53 -14.92
N CYS A 494 -26.70 52.28 -14.22
CA CYS A 494 -25.40 53.01 -14.15
C CYS A 494 -25.32 54.55 -13.98
N ALA A 495 -24.34 55.02 -13.16
CA ALA A 495 -23.05 55.58 -13.64
C ALA A 495 -22.12 56.13 -12.52
N TYR A 496 -20.89 56.52 -12.94
CA TYR A 496 -19.72 57.14 -12.26
C TYR A 496 -18.51 56.19 -12.10
N GLY A 497 -17.27 56.51 -12.49
CA GLY A 497 -16.67 57.67 -13.21
C GLY A 497 -15.21 57.88 -12.78
N CYS A 498 -14.24 58.46 -13.50
CA CYS A 498 -14.06 58.96 -14.89
C CYS A 498 -12.51 59.06 -15.15
N GLY A 499 -11.90 59.35 -16.31
CA GLY A 499 -12.33 59.75 -17.66
C GLY A 499 -11.13 60.20 -18.54
N MET A 500 -11.40 60.82 -19.69
CA MET A 500 -10.46 61.43 -20.69
C MET A 500 -9.56 60.50 -21.55
N GLY A 501 -9.41 60.71 -22.88
CA GLY A 501 -10.23 61.56 -23.77
C GLY A 501 -9.71 61.81 -25.20
N TYR A 502 -10.64 61.81 -26.18
CA TYR A 502 -10.59 62.42 -27.54
C TYR A 502 -9.55 61.91 -28.57
N ARG A 503 -9.73 62.06 -29.91
CA ARG A 503 -10.73 62.78 -30.74
C ARG A 503 -11.08 62.03 -32.06
N ARG A 504 -12.12 62.46 -32.79
CA ARG A 504 -12.64 61.87 -34.07
C ARG A 504 -11.98 62.47 -35.34
N SER A 505 -11.93 61.73 -36.45
CA SER A 505 -12.42 62.15 -37.80
C SER A 505 -12.29 61.05 -38.88
N ASP A 506 -13.03 61.20 -39.99
CA ASP A 506 -13.25 60.29 -41.15
C ASP A 506 -13.91 61.15 -42.28
N PRO A 507 -14.00 60.82 -43.60
CA PRO A 507 -13.37 59.76 -44.44
C PRO A 507 -12.60 60.28 -45.69
N ARG A 508 -11.98 59.39 -46.51
CA ARG A 508 -12.31 59.15 -47.96
C ARG A 508 -11.23 58.41 -48.82
N SER A 509 -11.75 57.73 -49.85
CA SER A 509 -11.18 57.42 -51.20
C SER A 509 -10.00 56.45 -51.43
N LEU A 510 -10.39 55.25 -51.90
CA LEU A 510 -10.05 54.62 -53.21
C LEU A 510 -8.80 53.70 -53.41
N THR A 511 -9.11 52.66 -54.21
CA THR A 511 -8.28 51.80 -55.10
C THR A 511 -7.26 50.80 -54.54
N GLU A 512 -7.64 49.51 -54.69
CA GLU A 512 -6.88 48.40 -55.33
C GLU A 512 -5.53 47.92 -54.74
N THR A 513 -5.17 46.62 -54.74
CA THR A 513 -5.74 45.42 -55.40
C THR A 513 -5.41 44.12 -54.60
N TYR A 514 -6.39 43.19 -54.51
CA TYR A 514 -6.26 41.70 -54.41
C TYR A 514 -5.46 41.02 -53.28
N TRP A 515 -5.86 39.86 -52.72
CA TRP A 515 -7.13 39.10 -52.55
C TRP A 515 -6.82 38.10 -51.39
N LEU A 516 -7.63 37.97 -50.32
CA LEU A 516 -8.76 37.03 -50.14
C LEU A 516 -8.45 35.55 -50.52
N GLY A 517 -8.84 34.53 -49.71
CA GLY A 517 -9.78 34.53 -48.59
C GLY A 517 -9.81 33.22 -47.74
N PRO A 518 -10.85 32.99 -46.90
CA PRO A 518 -10.72 32.19 -45.66
C PRO A 518 -11.70 31.00 -45.46
N LEU A 519 -11.35 30.15 -44.48
CA LEU A 519 -12.16 29.69 -43.31
C LEU A 519 -13.72 29.81 -43.34
N VAL A 520 -14.44 28.78 -42.82
CA VAL A 520 -15.75 28.80 -42.08
C VAL A 520 -16.86 27.79 -42.54
N VAL A 521 -17.02 26.72 -41.75
CA VAL A 521 -18.28 26.10 -41.20
C VAL A 521 -19.32 25.36 -42.10
N SER A 522 -20.01 24.41 -41.45
CA SER A 522 -20.94 23.36 -41.92
C SER A 522 -22.42 23.76 -42.08
N HIS A 523 -23.23 22.92 -42.76
CA HIS A 523 -24.39 22.26 -42.09
C HIS A 523 -25.08 21.08 -42.83
N GLN A 524 -25.35 20.01 -42.06
CA GLN A 524 -26.52 19.10 -42.00
C GLN A 524 -27.25 18.45 -43.23
N LYS A 525 -27.61 17.16 -43.00
CA LYS A 525 -28.92 16.46 -43.19
C LYS A 525 -29.14 15.41 -44.31
N ALA A 526 -29.00 14.14 -43.89
CA ALA A 526 -30.01 13.06 -43.84
C ALA A 526 -30.77 12.57 -45.10
N ILE A 527 -30.82 11.22 -45.24
CA ILE A 527 -32.01 10.40 -45.57
C ILE A 527 -31.71 8.92 -45.19
N ALA A 528 -32.75 8.11 -44.94
CA ALA A 528 -32.68 6.73 -44.41
C ALA A 528 -33.96 5.95 -44.82
N SER A 529 -34.07 4.63 -44.86
CA SER A 529 -33.16 3.45 -44.73
C SER A 529 -33.91 2.21 -45.30
N LEU A 530 -33.38 0.97 -45.26
CA LEU A 530 -34.17 -0.28 -45.17
C LEU A 530 -33.32 -1.57 -44.95
N SER A 531 -34.00 -2.72 -44.80
CA SER A 531 -33.53 -4.06 -44.35
C SER A 531 -32.76 -4.88 -45.42
N SER A 532 -32.29 -6.13 -45.24
CA SER A 532 -32.44 -7.16 -44.17
C SER A 532 -31.33 -8.24 -44.28
N ASP A 533 -31.03 -8.94 -43.18
CA ASP A 533 -30.21 -10.19 -43.14
C ASP A 533 -31.06 -11.41 -43.66
N PRO A 534 -30.47 -12.48 -44.26
CA PRO A 534 -29.92 -13.58 -43.44
C PRO A 534 -28.70 -14.35 -44.00
N PHE A 535 -27.75 -14.71 -43.11
CA PHE A 535 -27.01 -15.99 -43.04
C PHE A 535 -26.48 -16.71 -44.33
N LYS A 536 -25.19 -17.14 -44.36
CA LYS A 536 -24.70 -18.46 -43.84
C LYS A 536 -23.31 -18.92 -44.40
N ARG A 537 -22.32 -19.01 -43.49
CA ARG A 537 -21.24 -20.05 -43.39
C ARG A 537 -20.35 -20.46 -44.59
N ARG A 538 -19.03 -20.40 -44.31
CA ARG A 538 -17.90 -21.27 -44.78
C ARG A 538 -17.44 -21.08 -46.24
N GLY A 539 -16.16 -21.32 -46.57
CA GLY A 539 -15.07 -21.82 -45.70
C GLY A 539 -13.66 -21.65 -46.28
N ARG A 540 -12.66 -21.79 -45.40
CA ARG A 540 -11.23 -21.57 -45.60
C ARG A 540 -10.55 -22.74 -46.32
N LEU A 541 -9.67 -22.47 -47.28
CA LEU A 541 -8.50 -23.31 -47.62
C LEU A 541 -7.37 -22.44 -48.23
N MET A 542 -6.21 -23.05 -48.51
CA MET A 542 -4.90 -22.37 -48.39
C MET A 542 -4.17 -22.04 -49.69
N SER A 543 -3.44 -20.91 -49.63
CA SER A 543 -2.08 -20.67 -50.14
C SER A 543 -1.56 -21.43 -51.36
N THR A 544 -1.30 -20.70 -52.46
CA THR A 544 0.09 -20.39 -52.89
C THR A 544 0.08 -19.21 -53.88
N SER A 545 1.24 -18.70 -54.27
CA SER A 545 1.40 -17.27 -54.62
C SER A 545 1.41 -16.89 -56.11
N THR A 546 1.13 -15.59 -56.33
CA THR A 546 1.69 -14.68 -57.36
C THR A 546 1.04 -14.55 -58.77
N ILE A 547 1.02 -13.28 -59.23
CA ILE A 547 0.98 -12.76 -60.62
C ILE A 547 -0.41 -12.59 -61.32
N TYR A 548 -0.91 -11.36 -61.17
CA TYR A 548 -1.46 -10.44 -62.20
C TYR A 548 -2.72 -10.73 -63.08
N ASN A 549 -3.36 -9.59 -63.40
CA ASN A 549 -4.20 -9.27 -64.56
C ASN A 549 -5.58 -9.91 -64.68
N HIS A 550 -6.61 -9.07 -64.55
CA HIS A 550 -7.79 -9.15 -65.41
C HIS A 550 -7.99 -7.87 -66.21
N ARG A 551 -8.27 -8.05 -67.50
CA ARG A 551 -8.43 -7.02 -68.53
C ARG A 551 -9.90 -6.59 -68.61
N SER A 552 -10.17 -5.31 -68.81
CA SER A 552 -11.52 -4.78 -68.94
C SER A 552 -12.21 -5.18 -70.26
N LEU A 553 -13.54 -5.30 -70.23
CA LEU A 553 -14.43 -5.36 -71.39
C LEU A 553 -15.33 -4.13 -71.43
N GLN A 554 -15.63 -3.64 -72.64
CA GLN A 554 -16.51 -2.47 -72.89
C GLN A 554 -17.99 -2.88 -73.05
N PRO A 555 -18.89 -1.88 -73.16
CA PRO A 555 -19.55 -1.76 -74.48
C PRO A 555 -19.71 -0.32 -75.02
N THR A 556 -19.10 -0.08 -76.18
CA THR A 556 -19.62 0.62 -77.40
C THR A 556 -20.60 1.81 -77.31
N GLY A 557 -20.22 2.94 -77.95
CA GLY A 557 -21.13 4.01 -78.42
C GLY A 557 -20.42 5.12 -79.23
N PRO A 558 -20.72 5.33 -80.54
CA PRO A 558 -20.06 6.34 -81.40
C PRO A 558 -21.03 7.47 -81.89
N PRO A 559 -20.64 8.47 -82.72
CA PRO A 559 -19.29 8.99 -83.08
C PRO A 559 -19.12 10.54 -82.97
N ASN A 560 -17.90 11.06 -83.24
CA ASN A 560 -17.56 11.96 -84.38
C ASN A 560 -16.65 13.19 -84.09
N GLN A 561 -15.42 13.13 -84.63
CA GLN A 561 -14.51 14.20 -85.16
C GLN A 561 -14.29 15.56 -84.43
N GLY A 562 -13.02 15.82 -84.06
CA GLY A 562 -12.43 17.13 -83.72
C GLY A 562 -10.96 17.00 -83.23
N PRO A 563 -9.97 17.81 -83.66
CA PRO A 563 -8.55 17.44 -83.51
C PRO A 563 -7.75 18.04 -82.33
N SER A 564 -6.92 17.18 -81.73
CA SER A 564 -5.58 17.42 -81.12
C SER A 564 -5.35 18.45 -80.00
N GLN A 565 -4.99 17.96 -78.80
CA GLN A 565 -3.61 18.09 -78.25
C GLN A 565 -3.33 17.09 -77.09
N PRO A 566 -2.07 16.64 -76.86
CA PRO A 566 -1.77 15.57 -75.89
C PRO A 566 -0.99 16.05 -74.64
N HIS A 567 -1.68 16.54 -73.61
CA HIS A 567 -1.01 17.07 -72.39
C HIS A 567 -1.50 16.51 -71.03
N SER A 568 -2.50 15.62 -70.99
CA SER A 568 -3.04 15.07 -69.73
C SER A 568 -2.29 13.85 -69.18
N HIS A 569 -1.92 12.89 -70.04
CA HIS A 569 -1.42 11.58 -69.59
C HIS A 569 -0.03 11.61 -68.93
N ALA A 570 0.86 12.53 -69.30
CA ALA A 570 2.22 12.59 -68.75
C ALA A 570 2.21 12.85 -67.24
N ARG A 571 1.50 13.90 -66.79
CA ARG A 571 1.39 14.29 -65.38
C ARG A 571 0.78 13.21 -64.48
N ILE A 572 -0.11 12.38 -65.04
CA ILE A 572 -0.72 11.27 -64.31
C ILE A 572 0.32 10.17 -64.06
N ASN A 573 1.15 9.86 -65.05
CA ASN A 573 2.25 8.89 -64.88
C ASN A 573 3.31 9.42 -63.90
N GLU A 574 3.73 10.69 -64.00
CA GLU A 574 4.62 11.33 -63.02
C GLU A 574 4.04 11.24 -61.59
N SER A 575 2.73 11.47 -61.43
CA SER A 575 2.06 11.35 -60.13
C SER A 575 2.09 9.91 -59.59
N PHE A 576 1.92 8.90 -60.44
CA PHE A 576 2.04 7.49 -60.02
C PHE A 576 3.49 7.08 -59.71
N GLU A 577 4.48 7.61 -60.41
CA GLU A 577 5.89 7.37 -60.10
C GLU A 577 6.31 8.06 -58.79
N ASN A 578 5.83 9.27 -58.52
CA ASN A 578 6.03 9.96 -57.24
C ASN A 578 5.37 9.22 -56.06
N ILE A 579 4.10 8.83 -56.18
CA ILE A 579 3.40 8.04 -55.15
C ILE A 579 4.11 6.69 -54.90
N ARG A 580 4.67 6.09 -55.96
CA ARG A 580 5.47 4.86 -55.83
C ARG A 580 6.79 5.12 -55.09
N ALA A 581 7.49 6.20 -55.40
CA ALA A 581 8.72 6.59 -54.72
C ALA A 581 8.49 6.88 -53.22
N GLU A 582 7.40 7.56 -52.87
CA GLU A 582 6.98 7.74 -51.47
C GLU A 582 6.67 6.40 -50.79
N PHE A 583 5.94 5.49 -51.46
CA PHE A 583 5.61 4.19 -50.91
C PHE A 583 6.85 3.30 -50.70
N ASP A 584 7.77 3.27 -51.66
CA ASP A 584 9.03 2.52 -51.56
C ASP A 584 9.96 3.12 -50.49
N ALA A 585 9.94 4.46 -50.28
CA ALA A 585 10.66 5.12 -49.18
C ALA A 585 10.06 4.78 -47.80
N ILE A 586 8.74 4.84 -47.65
CA ILE A 586 8.02 4.43 -46.41
C ILE A 586 8.26 2.95 -46.11
N LEU A 587 8.37 2.09 -47.14
CA LEU A 587 8.74 0.68 -46.97
C LEU A 587 10.18 0.54 -46.44
N GLY A 588 11.10 1.40 -46.90
CA GLY A 588 12.47 1.50 -46.39
C GLY A 588 12.51 1.86 -44.91
N GLU A 589 11.82 2.93 -44.52
CA GLU A 589 11.71 3.37 -43.11
C GLU A 589 11.07 2.29 -42.22
N ALA A 590 9.96 1.68 -42.67
CA ALA A 590 9.29 0.62 -41.93
C ALA A 590 10.15 -0.65 -41.75
N ASN A 591 11.12 -0.89 -42.64
CA ASN A 591 12.10 -1.97 -42.48
C ASN A 591 13.30 -1.56 -41.62
N ALA A 592 13.73 -0.29 -41.67
CA ALA A 592 14.76 0.24 -40.77
C ALA A 592 14.30 0.25 -39.30
N VAL A 593 13.07 0.72 -39.04
CA VAL A 593 12.43 0.69 -37.71
C VAL A 593 12.27 -0.76 -37.21
N ARG A 594 11.99 -1.71 -38.11
CA ARG A 594 11.92 -3.14 -37.76
C ARG A 594 13.28 -3.71 -37.37
N GLY A 595 14.33 -3.40 -38.14
CA GLY A 595 15.71 -3.79 -37.80
C GLY A 595 16.17 -3.21 -36.46
N GLN A 596 15.89 -1.93 -36.20
CA GLN A 596 16.12 -1.29 -34.90
C GLN A 596 15.32 -1.97 -33.78
N LYS A 597 14.06 -2.34 -34.03
CA LYS A 597 13.24 -3.07 -33.07
C LYS A 597 13.85 -4.45 -32.76
N GLU A 598 14.24 -5.22 -33.77
CA GLU A 598 14.85 -6.54 -33.61
C GLU A 598 16.21 -6.44 -32.87
N GLU A 599 16.98 -5.38 -33.11
CA GLU A 599 18.22 -5.08 -32.37
C GLU A 599 17.95 -4.70 -30.90
N ILE A 600 16.88 -3.94 -30.62
CA ILE A 600 16.46 -3.57 -29.26
C ILE A 600 15.91 -4.78 -28.51
N GLU A 601 15.05 -5.61 -29.12
CA GLU A 601 14.54 -6.85 -28.52
C GLU A 601 15.70 -7.84 -28.27
N GLY A 602 16.67 -7.94 -29.18
CA GLY A 602 17.89 -8.73 -28.98
C GLY A 602 18.73 -8.24 -27.78
N LYS A 603 18.95 -6.92 -27.66
CA LYS A 603 19.66 -6.32 -26.51
C LYS A 603 18.90 -6.52 -25.21
N ALA A 604 17.57 -6.36 -25.22
CA ALA A 604 16.72 -6.57 -24.04
C ALA A 604 16.77 -8.02 -23.54
N VAL A 605 16.72 -9.01 -24.45
CA VAL A 605 16.87 -10.43 -24.08
C VAL A 605 18.27 -10.72 -23.51
N VAL A 606 19.33 -10.16 -24.09
CA VAL A 606 20.70 -10.29 -23.54
C VAL A 606 20.79 -9.65 -22.15
N GLN A 607 20.19 -8.47 -21.95
CA GLN A 607 20.14 -7.80 -20.64
C GLN A 607 19.37 -8.63 -19.61
N GLN A 608 18.17 -9.13 -19.93
CA GLN A 608 17.37 -9.98 -19.03
C GLN A 608 18.09 -11.28 -18.65
N VAL A 609 18.81 -11.90 -19.59
CA VAL A 609 19.65 -13.08 -19.29
C VAL A 609 20.82 -12.71 -18.36
N ASN A 610 21.39 -11.52 -18.50
CA ASN A 610 22.46 -11.05 -17.62
C ASN A 610 21.94 -10.73 -16.20
N GLU A 611 20.78 -10.08 -16.09
CA GLU A 611 20.07 -9.80 -14.84
C GLU A 611 19.67 -11.10 -14.12
N LEU A 612 19.13 -12.09 -14.84
CA LEU A 612 18.85 -13.43 -14.29
C LEU A 612 20.11 -14.12 -13.75
N ASN A 613 21.25 -13.98 -14.41
CA ASN A 613 22.52 -14.52 -13.90
C ASN A 613 23.00 -13.77 -12.65
N ILE A 614 22.84 -12.45 -12.58
CA ILE A 614 23.17 -11.64 -11.39
C ILE A 614 22.26 -12.01 -10.21
N ILE A 615 20.95 -12.17 -10.44
CA ILE A 615 19.99 -12.61 -9.42
C ILE A 615 20.36 -14.00 -8.91
N ARG A 616 20.69 -14.95 -9.81
CA ARG A 616 21.12 -16.30 -9.41
C ARG A 616 22.43 -16.30 -8.62
N GLN A 617 23.37 -15.43 -8.97
CA GLN A 617 24.63 -15.28 -8.24
C GLN A 617 24.38 -14.72 -6.83
N SER A 618 23.58 -13.66 -6.73
CA SER A 618 23.17 -13.05 -5.45
C SER A 618 22.44 -14.05 -4.55
N LEU A 619 21.64 -14.96 -5.12
CA LEU A 619 20.98 -16.04 -4.39
C LEU A 619 21.98 -17.02 -3.75
N TYR A 620 23.00 -17.46 -4.49
CA TYR A 620 24.06 -18.32 -3.93
C TYR A 620 24.93 -17.60 -2.88
N ASP A 621 25.20 -16.31 -3.07
CA ASP A 621 25.96 -15.52 -2.11
C ASP A 621 25.15 -15.27 -0.83
N LEU A 622 23.84 -15.05 -0.93
CA LEU A 622 22.91 -14.92 0.20
C LEU A 622 22.74 -16.26 0.95
N GLU A 623 22.59 -17.37 0.23
CA GLU A 623 22.59 -18.72 0.81
C GLU A 623 23.90 -19.02 1.56
N THR A 624 25.03 -18.60 0.99
CA THR A 624 26.36 -18.72 1.62
C THR A 624 26.48 -17.85 2.89
N GLN A 625 25.89 -16.66 2.90
CA GLN A 625 25.83 -15.80 4.10
C GLN A 625 24.90 -16.39 5.17
N HIS A 626 23.71 -16.85 4.80
CA HIS A 626 22.75 -17.45 5.73
C HIS A 626 23.34 -18.68 6.42
N ASN A 627 24.02 -19.55 5.67
CA ASN A 627 24.72 -20.71 6.24
C ASN A 627 25.84 -20.32 7.22
N LYS A 628 26.59 -19.24 6.97
CA LYS A 628 27.61 -18.72 7.90
C LYS A 628 26.99 -18.17 9.19
N VAL A 629 25.93 -17.35 9.07
CA VAL A 629 25.21 -16.79 10.22
C VAL A 629 24.57 -17.90 11.06
N ARG A 630 23.99 -18.91 10.41
CA ARG A 630 23.49 -20.12 11.07
C ARG A 630 24.60 -20.86 11.83
N GLN A 631 25.75 -21.07 11.21
CA GLN A 631 26.89 -21.74 11.86
C GLN A 631 27.38 -20.95 13.09
N GLN A 632 27.44 -19.62 13.01
CA GLN A 632 27.78 -18.76 14.15
C GLN A 632 26.77 -18.91 15.29
N PHE A 633 25.46 -18.93 15.01
CA PHE A 633 24.44 -19.17 16.03
C PHE A 633 24.49 -20.59 16.62
N GLU A 634 24.79 -21.62 15.83
CA GLU A 634 24.99 -22.98 16.32
C GLU A 634 26.24 -23.09 17.24
N GLU A 635 27.32 -22.36 16.93
CA GLU A 635 28.52 -22.22 17.77
C GLU A 635 28.24 -21.43 19.07
N GLU A 636 27.51 -20.31 19.02
CA GLU A 636 27.11 -19.56 20.23
C GLU A 636 26.15 -20.35 21.13
N LEU A 637 25.18 -21.09 20.54
CA LEU A 637 24.31 -22.01 21.28
C LEU A 637 25.11 -23.12 21.97
N ALA A 638 26.14 -23.67 21.31
CA ALA A 638 27.04 -24.64 21.94
C ALA A 638 27.84 -24.00 23.10
N ARG A 639 28.35 -22.78 22.92
CA ARG A 639 29.09 -22.04 23.95
C ARG A 639 28.23 -21.76 25.18
N MET A 640 27.04 -21.17 25.00
CA MET A 640 26.10 -20.88 26.07
C MET A 640 25.63 -22.14 26.79
N ARG A 641 25.39 -23.25 26.08
CA ARG A 641 25.06 -24.55 26.72
C ARG A 641 26.20 -25.07 27.60
N SER A 642 27.46 -24.86 27.20
CA SER A 642 28.64 -25.22 27.99
C SER A 642 28.80 -24.34 29.24
N GLU A 643 28.63 -23.03 29.11
CA GLU A 643 28.62 -22.07 30.22
C GLU A 643 27.51 -22.40 31.23
N LEU A 644 26.30 -22.75 30.75
CA LEU A 644 25.16 -23.11 31.60
C LEU A 644 25.35 -24.47 32.30
N MET A 645 25.96 -25.47 31.64
CA MET A 645 26.38 -26.71 32.31
C MET A 645 27.43 -26.46 33.41
N THR A 646 28.44 -25.62 33.12
CA THR A 646 29.49 -25.27 34.08
C THR A 646 28.91 -24.56 35.30
N THR A 647 27.99 -23.61 35.07
CA THR A 647 27.25 -22.90 36.14
C THR A 647 26.39 -23.86 36.97
N ARG A 648 25.74 -24.85 36.33
CA ARG A 648 24.99 -25.91 37.03
C ARG A 648 25.89 -26.79 37.90
N GLN A 649 27.09 -27.15 37.44
CA GLN A 649 28.06 -27.90 38.27
C GLN A 649 28.55 -27.07 39.46
N GLN A 650 28.76 -25.76 39.29
CA GLN A 650 29.13 -24.86 40.38
C GLN A 650 28.01 -24.74 41.43
N LEU A 651 26.73 -24.64 41.02
CA LEU A 651 25.60 -24.70 41.97
C LEU A 651 25.49 -26.05 42.70
N ALA A 652 25.75 -27.16 42.02
CA ALA A 652 25.75 -28.50 42.64
C ALA A 652 26.88 -28.69 43.67
N ALA A 653 28.06 -28.09 43.41
CA ALA A 653 29.15 -28.04 44.38
C ALA A 653 28.81 -27.15 45.59
N ALA A 654 28.15 -26.00 45.37
CA ALA A 654 27.74 -25.10 46.45
C ALA A 654 26.65 -25.70 47.37
N THR A 655 25.82 -26.61 46.86
CA THR A 655 24.68 -27.19 47.60
C THR A 655 25.00 -28.48 48.36
N SER A 656 26.23 -29.00 48.27
CA SER A 656 26.69 -30.21 48.97
C SER A 656 27.52 -29.91 50.23
N GLY A 657 27.61 -28.64 50.66
CA GLY A 657 28.60 -28.17 51.64
C GLY A 657 28.08 -27.35 52.84
N ALA A 658 26.81 -27.47 53.25
CA ALA A 658 26.31 -26.77 54.45
C ALA A 658 25.19 -27.54 55.18
N GLY A 659 25.53 -28.19 56.30
CA GLY A 659 24.55 -28.76 57.24
C GLY A 659 24.54 -27.99 58.55
N GLY A 660 23.47 -27.24 58.83
CA GLY A 660 23.29 -26.52 60.10
C GLY A 660 21.99 -25.70 60.14
N PRO A 661 21.27 -25.64 61.29
CA PRO A 661 20.03 -24.88 61.41
C PRO A 661 20.29 -23.37 61.67
N PRO A 662 19.42 -22.46 61.18
CA PRO A 662 19.57 -21.03 61.40
C PRO A 662 19.06 -20.57 62.78
N PRO A 663 19.72 -19.60 63.44
CA PRO A 663 19.25 -18.97 64.68
C PRO A 663 18.29 -17.80 64.41
N ALA A 664 17.60 -17.32 65.45
CA ALA A 664 16.65 -16.21 65.39
C ALA A 664 17.31 -14.82 65.58
N GLY A 665 16.68 -13.77 65.03
CA GLY A 665 17.05 -12.36 65.19
C GLY A 665 15.82 -11.43 65.07
N PRO A 666 15.83 -10.22 65.67
CA PRO A 666 14.61 -9.46 65.99
C PRO A 666 14.21 -8.39 64.96
N GLY A 667 12.93 -8.00 64.98
CA GLY A 667 12.36 -6.95 64.10
C GLY A 667 12.13 -5.59 64.77
N VAL A 668 11.40 -4.71 64.07
CA VAL A 668 10.83 -3.42 64.53
C VAL A 668 9.46 -3.23 63.86
N ALA A 669 8.55 -2.43 64.44
CA ALA A 669 7.19 -2.20 63.94
C ALA A 669 6.74 -0.73 64.04
N ALA A 670 5.78 -0.30 63.20
CA ALA A 670 4.77 0.72 63.48
C ALA A 670 3.75 0.88 62.31
N ALA A 671 2.54 1.38 62.60
CA ALA A 671 1.50 1.81 61.64
C ALA A 671 1.17 3.32 61.91
N PRO A 672 -0.05 3.94 61.79
CA PRO A 672 -1.43 3.41 61.65
C PRO A 672 -2.49 4.20 60.80
N GLY A 673 -3.67 3.57 60.60
CA GLY A 673 -5.00 4.21 60.50
C GLY A 673 -5.49 4.72 59.12
N ALA A 674 -6.79 4.91 58.83
CA ALA A 674 -8.09 4.58 59.48
C ALA A 674 -9.24 4.89 58.44
N PRO A 675 -10.58 4.78 58.69
CA PRO A 675 -11.38 4.30 59.85
C PRO A 675 -12.50 3.26 59.47
N SER A 676 -13.61 3.16 60.23
CA SER A 676 -14.55 2.01 60.27
C SER A 676 -16.01 2.31 60.69
N GLN A 677 -17.00 1.44 60.34
CA GLN A 677 -18.32 1.23 61.03
C GLN A 677 -18.89 -0.18 60.65
N ILE A 678 -19.30 -1.08 61.57
CA ILE A 678 -20.63 -1.32 62.23
C ILE A 678 -21.78 -1.65 61.23
N GLY A 679 -22.63 -2.70 61.30
CA GLY A 679 -23.02 -3.67 62.36
C GLY A 679 -23.78 -4.95 61.84
N PRO A 680 -24.51 -5.77 62.66
CA PRO A 680 -24.47 -7.26 62.51
C PRO A 680 -25.80 -8.10 62.45
N GLY A 681 -25.64 -9.43 62.23
CA GLY A 681 -26.59 -10.56 62.42
C GLY A 681 -25.85 -11.94 62.34
N GLY A 682 -26.41 -13.14 62.54
CA GLY A 682 -27.80 -13.58 62.84
C GLY A 682 -27.94 -14.99 63.49
N ALA A 683 -28.04 -16.10 62.71
CA ALA A 683 -28.42 -17.47 63.16
C ALA A 683 -27.56 -18.58 62.45
N LEU A 684 -27.24 -19.80 62.95
CA LEU A 684 -27.88 -20.85 63.79
C LEU A 684 -28.93 -21.70 62.99
N VAL A 685 -28.98 -23.05 62.94
CA VAL A 685 -28.35 -24.25 63.62
C VAL A 685 -28.22 -25.37 62.53
N GLY A 686 -27.48 -26.51 62.53
CA GLY A 686 -26.71 -27.37 63.48
C GLY A 686 -27.41 -28.76 63.70
N GLY A 687 -26.80 -29.94 63.89
CA GLY A 687 -25.39 -30.43 63.88
C GLY A 687 -25.07 -31.34 62.67
N GLY A 688 -24.47 -32.55 62.74
CA GLY A 688 -24.07 -33.46 63.85
C GLY A 688 -23.08 -34.58 63.39
N ALA A 689 -22.96 -35.73 64.09
CA ALA A 689 -21.93 -36.79 63.84
C ALA A 689 -22.36 -38.22 64.27
N PRO A 690 -21.56 -39.31 64.06
CA PRO A 690 -20.50 -39.72 65.01
C PRO A 690 -19.17 -40.25 64.37
N TYR A 691 -18.31 -40.96 65.15
CA TYR A 691 -16.84 -41.15 64.97
C TYR A 691 -16.38 -42.66 64.82
N PRO A 692 -15.06 -43.02 64.67
CA PRO A 692 -14.50 -44.30 64.18
C PRO A 692 -13.72 -45.07 65.32
N PRO A 693 -12.66 -45.92 65.17
CA PRO A 693 -11.93 -46.49 64.00
C PRO A 693 -11.52 -48.01 64.12
N GLY A 694 -10.65 -48.51 63.20
CA GLY A 694 -9.63 -49.55 63.55
C GLY A 694 -9.32 -50.71 62.56
N SER A 695 -8.06 -50.79 62.12
CA SER A 695 -7.20 -52.00 61.89
C SER A 695 -7.66 -53.29 61.15
N GLU A 696 -7.17 -53.44 59.90
CA GLU A 696 -6.25 -54.53 59.42
C GLU A 696 -6.79 -55.99 59.08
N PRO A 697 -5.98 -56.99 58.60
CA PRO A 697 -6.19 -57.68 57.30
C PRO A 697 -6.19 -59.25 57.44
N PRO A 698 -5.68 -60.13 56.52
CA PRO A 698 -5.35 -60.08 55.07
C PRO A 698 -5.89 -61.28 54.23
N TYR A 699 -5.54 -61.37 52.92
CA TYR A 699 -5.28 -62.64 52.20
C TYR A 699 -4.27 -62.44 51.02
N SER A 700 -3.73 -63.52 50.43
CA SER A 700 -2.65 -63.53 49.39
C SER A 700 -2.76 -64.79 48.49
N ARG A 701 -1.85 -65.23 47.58
CA ARG A 701 -0.39 -65.07 47.27
C ARG A 701 -0.18 -65.44 45.76
N ASP A 702 0.95 -65.70 45.07
CA ASP A 702 2.43 -65.93 45.24
C ASP A 702 3.12 -65.40 43.93
N TYR A 703 4.40 -64.96 43.81
CA TYR A 703 5.76 -65.58 43.89
C TYR A 703 6.13 -66.59 42.76
N PRO A 704 7.44 -66.82 42.38
CA PRO A 704 8.73 -66.30 42.88
C PRO A 704 9.75 -65.79 41.79
N ARG A 705 11.08 -65.94 42.01
CA ARG A 705 12.26 -65.27 41.37
C ARG A 705 13.31 -66.23 40.71
N ASP A 706 14.14 -65.64 39.82
CA ASP A 706 15.59 -65.88 39.52
C ASP A 706 16.20 -67.22 39.00
N ARG A 707 16.78 -67.16 37.77
CA ARG A 707 18.16 -67.52 37.25
C ARG A 707 18.95 -68.78 37.75
N PRO A 708 20.01 -69.27 37.02
CA PRO A 708 20.44 -69.13 35.59
C PRO A 708 20.93 -70.46 34.91
N VAL A 709 21.47 -70.43 33.65
CA VAL A 709 22.72 -71.09 33.12
C VAL A 709 22.73 -71.38 31.58
N GLU A 710 23.90 -71.10 30.94
CA GLU A 710 24.53 -71.52 29.63
C GLU A 710 23.89 -71.56 28.19
N ARG A 711 24.55 -70.79 27.30
CA ARG A 711 25.06 -71.01 25.90
C ARG A 711 24.32 -71.77 24.77
N ASP A 712 24.02 -71.01 23.68
CA ASP A 712 24.39 -71.21 22.23
C ASP A 712 23.84 -72.48 21.46
N PRO A 713 23.76 -72.55 20.10
CA PRO A 713 24.04 -71.55 19.03
C PRO A 713 22.98 -71.32 17.90
N ARG A 714 23.13 -70.15 17.23
CA ARG A 714 22.88 -69.83 15.78
C ARG A 714 21.45 -69.63 15.22
N ALA A 715 21.41 -68.82 14.13
CA ALA A 715 20.29 -68.34 13.31
C ALA A 715 19.30 -67.40 14.05
N ALA A 716 18.98 -66.17 13.62
CA ALA A 716 18.63 -65.61 12.30
C ALA A 716 17.22 -66.03 11.84
N ASP A 717 16.29 -65.15 11.45
CA ASP A 717 16.43 -63.72 11.07
C ASP A 717 15.29 -62.81 11.60
N ARG A 718 15.45 -61.48 11.39
CA ARG A 718 14.61 -60.31 11.81
C ARG A 718 13.08 -60.53 11.88
N PRO A 719 12.37 -59.89 12.84
CA PRO A 719 11.78 -58.56 12.56
C PRO A 719 11.65 -57.60 13.79
N GLY A 720 11.16 -56.36 13.55
CA GLY A 720 10.40 -55.60 14.56
C GLY A 720 10.99 -54.26 15.06
N LEU A 721 10.28 -53.16 14.77
CA LEU A 721 10.21 -51.92 15.57
C LEU A 721 8.78 -51.85 16.14
N GLY A 722 8.48 -51.34 17.33
CA GLY A 722 9.26 -50.80 18.45
C GLY A 722 8.35 -50.90 19.70
N PRO A 723 8.16 -49.87 20.55
CA PRO A 723 8.98 -48.67 20.80
C PRO A 723 9.39 -48.54 22.29
N LEU A 724 10.23 -47.54 22.63
CA LEU A 724 10.18 -46.68 23.84
C LEU A 724 11.55 -46.09 24.24
N GLY A 725 11.57 -44.79 24.55
CA GLY A 725 12.29 -44.27 25.72
C GLY A 725 13.72 -43.74 25.58
N ALA A 726 13.97 -42.67 26.36
CA ALA A 726 15.25 -42.11 26.81
C ALA A 726 16.17 -41.40 25.78
N GLU A 727 16.36 -40.11 26.03
CA GLU A 727 17.33 -39.23 25.38
C GLU A 727 18.78 -39.67 25.62
N ARG A 728 19.65 -39.48 24.63
CA ARG A 728 21.09 -39.26 24.83
C ARG A 728 21.60 -38.18 23.87
N GLY A 729 22.44 -37.28 24.38
CA GLY A 729 23.01 -36.19 23.59
C GLY A 729 23.95 -36.67 22.49
N LEU A 730 23.96 -35.96 21.37
CA LEU A 730 24.82 -36.26 20.22
C LEU A 730 26.25 -35.77 20.47
N GLY A 731 27.21 -36.69 20.44
CA GLY A 731 28.60 -36.39 20.12
C GLY A 731 28.79 -36.26 18.59
N PRO A 732 30.03 -36.03 18.12
CA PRO A 732 30.32 -35.97 16.68
C PRO A 732 29.94 -37.27 15.96
N LEU A 733 29.36 -37.12 14.76
CA LEU A 733 28.87 -38.21 13.91
C LEU A 733 29.95 -39.26 13.60
N SER A 734 29.54 -40.53 13.52
CA SER A 734 30.46 -41.61 13.17
C SER A 734 30.77 -41.60 11.66
N ASP A 735 31.90 -42.20 11.27
CA ASP A 735 32.28 -42.24 9.85
C ASP A 735 31.30 -43.04 8.98
N ARG A 736 30.51 -43.95 9.58
CA ARG A 736 29.38 -44.62 8.89
C ARG A 736 28.20 -43.70 8.60
N ASP A 737 27.99 -42.69 9.42
CA ASP A 737 26.92 -41.70 9.21
C ASP A 737 27.34 -40.70 8.13
N ARG A 738 28.62 -40.30 8.14
CA ARG A 738 29.25 -39.54 7.04
C ARG A 738 29.22 -40.30 5.71
N GLU A 739 29.50 -41.60 5.72
CA GLU A 739 29.45 -42.46 4.53
C GLU A 739 28.02 -42.60 4.00
N ARG A 740 27.02 -42.78 4.88
CA ARG A 740 25.60 -42.75 4.51
C ARG A 740 25.20 -41.42 3.87
N GLU A 741 25.55 -40.31 4.50
CA GLU A 741 25.22 -38.96 4.01
C GLU A 741 25.89 -38.67 2.67
N ARG A 742 27.12 -39.14 2.47
CA ARG A 742 27.83 -39.10 1.19
C ARG A 742 27.07 -39.86 0.11
N LEU A 743 26.59 -41.07 0.41
CA LEU A 743 25.81 -41.91 -0.51
C LEU A 743 24.39 -41.38 -0.77
N GLU A 744 23.77 -40.65 0.16
CA GLU A 744 22.54 -39.87 -0.10
C GLU A 744 22.82 -38.75 -1.11
N ARG A 745 23.79 -37.86 -0.81
CA ARG A 745 24.20 -36.75 -1.69
C ARG A 745 24.66 -37.21 -3.09
N GLU A 746 25.18 -38.43 -3.21
CA GLU A 746 25.59 -39.03 -4.49
C GLU A 746 24.37 -39.56 -5.30
N ARG A 747 23.33 -40.08 -4.64
CA ARG A 747 22.06 -40.49 -5.27
C ARG A 747 21.19 -39.30 -5.70
N ASP A 748 21.19 -38.20 -4.95
CA ASP A 748 20.47 -37.00 -5.34
C ASP A 748 21.14 -36.31 -6.54
N ARG A 749 22.48 -36.32 -6.61
CA ARG A 749 23.21 -35.91 -7.84
C ARG A 749 22.91 -36.80 -9.05
N GLU A 750 22.71 -38.10 -8.87
CA GLU A 750 22.21 -38.95 -9.97
C GLU A 750 20.78 -38.58 -10.39
N ARG A 751 19.92 -38.17 -9.46
CA ARG A 751 18.55 -37.73 -9.76
C ARG A 751 18.58 -36.46 -10.62
N ASP A 752 19.31 -35.44 -10.17
CA ASP A 752 19.46 -34.15 -10.88
C ASP A 752 20.06 -34.33 -12.29
N ASN A 753 21.06 -35.21 -12.45
CA ASN A 753 21.62 -35.52 -13.76
C ASN A 753 20.60 -36.21 -14.68
N ARG A 754 19.83 -37.19 -14.18
CA ARG A 754 18.78 -37.85 -14.97
C ARG A 754 17.67 -36.87 -15.37
N GLU A 755 17.36 -35.88 -14.53
CA GLU A 755 16.41 -34.82 -14.83
C GLU A 755 16.95 -33.83 -15.86
N ARG A 756 18.23 -33.44 -15.78
CA ARG A 756 18.91 -32.67 -16.85
C ARG A 756 18.91 -33.41 -18.19
N GLU A 757 19.33 -34.68 -18.23
CA GLU A 757 19.29 -35.46 -19.48
C GLU A 757 17.85 -35.63 -20.02
N ARG A 758 16.83 -35.57 -19.16
CA ARG A 758 15.43 -35.60 -19.57
C ARG A 758 15.02 -34.27 -20.22
N LEU A 759 15.40 -33.15 -19.60
CA LEU A 759 15.15 -31.79 -20.10
C LEU A 759 15.90 -31.49 -21.40
N GLU A 760 17.13 -31.97 -21.57
CA GLU A 760 17.89 -31.85 -22.82
C GLU A 760 17.23 -32.67 -23.94
N ARG A 761 16.79 -33.91 -23.66
CA ARG A 761 16.02 -34.74 -24.63
C ARG A 761 14.68 -34.13 -25.03
N ASP A 762 13.99 -33.43 -24.12
CA ASP A 762 12.76 -32.71 -24.44
C ASP A 762 13.05 -31.37 -25.19
N ARG A 763 14.24 -30.79 -25.04
CA ARG A 763 14.67 -29.55 -25.72
C ARG A 763 15.11 -29.75 -27.16
N ASP A 764 15.76 -30.87 -27.49
CA ASP A 764 16.19 -31.21 -28.85
C ASP A 764 15.03 -31.66 -29.78
N ARG A 765 13.80 -31.71 -29.26
CA ARG A 765 12.63 -32.23 -29.96
C ARG A 765 11.96 -31.18 -30.86
N ALA A 766 12.56 -30.90 -32.01
CA ALA A 766 11.98 -30.05 -33.04
C ALA A 766 10.58 -30.53 -33.50
N PRO A 767 9.60 -29.62 -33.74
CA PRO A 767 8.22 -29.99 -34.05
C PRO A 767 8.01 -30.29 -35.54
N ASP A 768 7.87 -31.56 -35.92
CA ASP A 768 7.40 -31.95 -37.27
C ASP A 768 5.87 -31.94 -37.38
N SER A 769 5.38 -31.78 -38.61
CA SER A 769 3.99 -31.51 -38.99
C SER A 769 3.28 -32.74 -39.56
N ARG A 770 2.08 -33.05 -39.02
CA ARG A 770 1.00 -33.95 -39.51
C ARG A 770 0.01 -34.22 -38.36
N ASP A 771 -1.27 -34.56 -38.53
CA ASP A 771 -2.25 -34.45 -39.63
C ASP A 771 -3.66 -34.56 -38.97
N PRO A 772 -4.59 -33.60 -39.14
CA PRO A 772 -5.85 -33.54 -38.37
C PRO A 772 -6.93 -34.54 -38.85
N LYS A 773 -6.65 -35.85 -38.80
CA LYS A 773 -7.57 -36.92 -39.27
C LYS A 773 -7.70 -38.17 -38.38
N ARG A 774 -7.62 -38.07 -37.05
CA ARG A 774 -8.09 -39.17 -36.18
C ARG A 774 -8.52 -38.76 -34.76
N MET A 775 -9.83 -38.58 -34.56
CA MET A 775 -10.59 -39.23 -33.47
C MET A 775 -12.06 -38.79 -33.47
N LYS A 776 -12.97 -39.76 -33.68
CA LYS A 776 -14.36 -39.73 -33.21
C LYS A 776 -14.88 -41.17 -33.17
N SER A 777 -15.83 -41.44 -32.26
CA SER A 777 -16.37 -42.77 -31.91
C SER A 777 -15.35 -43.75 -31.26
N ASP A 778 -15.70 -44.50 -30.21
CA ASP A 778 -16.69 -44.23 -29.15
C ASP A 778 -16.44 -45.11 -27.91
N ARG A 779 -17.18 -44.83 -26.82
CA ARG A 779 -17.64 -45.74 -25.73
C ARG A 779 -17.28 -47.26 -25.87
N ILE A 780 -16.90 -48.06 -24.85
CA ILE A 780 -17.50 -48.17 -23.49
C ILE A 780 -16.86 -49.32 -22.64
N LYS A 781 -17.10 -49.29 -21.32
CA LYS A 781 -17.09 -50.39 -20.31
C LYS A 781 -15.77 -50.95 -19.71
N SER A 782 -15.99 -51.79 -18.71
CA SER A 782 -15.20 -52.09 -17.52
C SER A 782 -14.87 -53.59 -17.37
N ASP A 783 -14.14 -53.88 -16.28
CA ASP A 783 -14.13 -55.14 -15.50
C ASP A 783 -12.91 -56.08 -15.62
N ARG A 784 -12.63 -56.72 -14.47
CA ARG A 784 -11.67 -57.81 -14.22
C ARG A 784 -12.44 -59.14 -14.09
N PRO A 785 -11.81 -60.34 -14.07
CA PRO A 785 -10.38 -60.67 -14.14
C PRO A 785 -9.99 -61.70 -15.24
N ASP A 786 -8.69 -62.01 -15.34
CA ASP A 786 -7.96 -63.30 -15.60
C ASP A 786 -8.66 -64.57 -16.17
N PRO A 787 -7.93 -65.58 -16.73
CA PRO A 787 -6.47 -65.77 -16.87
C PRO A 787 -6.01 -66.23 -18.30
N TYR A 788 -4.79 -66.81 -18.37
CA TYR A 788 -4.15 -67.63 -19.42
C TYR A 788 -3.15 -66.99 -20.43
N SER A 789 -1.91 -67.49 -20.33
CA SER A 789 -0.82 -67.53 -21.34
C SER A 789 -0.98 -68.77 -22.25
N PRO A 790 -0.19 -69.03 -23.34
CA PRO A 790 1.22 -68.61 -23.53
C PRO A 790 1.77 -68.35 -24.97
N SER A 791 3.06 -68.00 -25.05
CA SER A 791 4.05 -68.37 -26.12
C SER A 791 3.96 -67.68 -27.51
N LEU A 792 5.02 -67.53 -28.33
CA LEU A 792 6.48 -67.75 -28.18
C LEU A 792 7.30 -67.01 -29.28
N ALA A 793 8.59 -66.75 -29.00
CA ALA A 793 9.76 -66.71 -29.91
C ALA A 793 10.09 -65.54 -30.89
N ASN A 794 11.41 -65.32 -30.98
CA ASN A 794 12.30 -64.53 -31.88
C ASN A 794 11.98 -64.61 -33.40
N ILE A 795 12.55 -63.83 -34.36
CA ILE A 795 13.93 -63.34 -34.68
C ILE A 795 13.79 -62.04 -35.54
N GLY A 796 14.74 -61.08 -35.72
CA GLY A 796 16.12 -60.86 -35.22
C GLY A 796 17.15 -60.46 -36.33
N VAL A 797 18.34 -59.95 -35.93
CA VAL A 797 19.57 -59.66 -36.75
C VAL A 797 19.59 -58.36 -37.63
N GLY A 798 20.76 -57.69 -37.72
CA GLY A 798 21.10 -56.53 -38.59
C GLY A 798 22.05 -56.91 -39.75
N PRO A 799 23.20 -56.22 -40.04
CA PRO A 799 23.74 -54.94 -39.52
C PRO A 799 24.55 -54.03 -40.53
N SER A 800 25.12 -52.91 -40.05
CA SER A 800 26.31 -52.15 -40.58
C SER A 800 26.20 -51.35 -41.91
N SER A 801 26.97 -50.29 -42.22
CA SER A 801 28.15 -49.59 -41.59
C SER A 801 28.02 -48.03 -41.74
N GLY A 802 28.99 -47.09 -41.64
CA GLY A 802 30.48 -47.09 -41.64
C GLY A 802 31.11 -45.69 -41.33
N GLY A 803 32.20 -45.26 -42.01
CA GLY A 803 32.95 -43.97 -41.82
C GLY A 803 33.91 -43.66 -43.00
N PRO A 804 34.93 -42.74 -42.95
CA PRO A 804 35.63 -42.14 -41.78
C PRO A 804 36.07 -40.62 -41.90
N THR A 805 37.01 -40.15 -41.03
CA THR A 805 37.63 -38.79 -40.87
C THR A 805 39.18 -38.92 -40.64
N PRO A 806 40.03 -38.06 -39.96
CA PRO A 806 40.00 -36.66 -39.43
C PRO A 806 41.34 -35.81 -39.61
N LYS A 807 41.49 -34.59 -38.99
CA LYS A 807 42.72 -33.95 -38.34
C LYS A 807 42.90 -32.39 -38.44
N LEU A 808 43.88 -31.83 -37.67
CA LEU A 808 44.13 -30.43 -37.16
C LEU A 808 45.68 -30.11 -37.17
N PRO A 809 46.38 -29.07 -36.56
CA PRO A 809 46.06 -28.07 -35.48
C PRO A 809 46.40 -26.50 -35.59
N PRO A 810 47.50 -25.85 -35.06
CA PRO A 810 47.40 -24.62 -34.19
C PRO A 810 48.21 -23.31 -34.59
N PRO A 811 48.20 -22.18 -33.81
CA PRO A 811 48.59 -20.79 -34.24
C PRO A 811 49.89 -20.15 -33.64
N PRO A 812 50.43 -19.02 -34.19
CA PRO A 812 50.70 -17.75 -33.43
C PRO A 812 50.72 -16.41 -34.29
N GLY A 813 51.43 -15.34 -33.86
CA GLY A 813 51.68 -14.00 -34.54
C GLY A 813 52.98 -13.32 -33.99
N PRO A 814 53.24 -11.96 -33.98
CA PRO A 814 52.59 -10.75 -34.60
C PRO A 814 53.58 -9.62 -35.11
N GLY A 815 53.11 -8.39 -35.47
CA GLY A 815 53.82 -7.09 -35.21
C GLY A 815 54.22 -6.04 -36.32
N ALA A 816 54.21 -4.75 -35.93
CA ALA A 816 55.11 -3.58 -36.27
C ALA A 816 55.04 -2.70 -37.58
N TYR A 817 55.67 -1.49 -37.47
CA TYR A 817 56.01 -0.40 -38.46
C TYR A 817 54.89 0.58 -38.93
N GLY A 818 55.11 1.89 -39.26
CA GLY A 818 56.27 2.82 -39.22
C GLY A 818 55.94 4.28 -39.69
N GLY A 819 56.76 5.31 -39.39
CA GLY A 819 56.57 6.76 -39.74
C GLY A 819 57.23 7.23 -41.06
N PRO A 820 57.58 8.54 -41.33
CA PRO A 820 57.87 9.67 -40.40
C PRO A 820 57.55 11.13 -40.91
N THR A 821 58.24 12.17 -40.35
CA THR A 821 58.41 13.62 -40.75
C THR A 821 57.42 14.69 -40.19
N THR A 822 57.75 16.00 -40.18
CA THR A 822 58.62 16.76 -39.20
C THR A 822 58.76 18.27 -39.53
N SER A 823 58.54 19.20 -38.58
CA SER A 823 59.29 20.51 -38.42
C SER A 823 58.71 21.48 -37.34
N GLY A 824 59.57 22.20 -36.59
CA GLY A 824 59.26 23.38 -35.73
C GLY A 824 59.86 24.70 -36.30
N PRO A 825 60.25 25.76 -35.53
CA PRO A 825 60.34 26.01 -34.06
C PRO A 825 59.45 27.22 -33.61
N GLY A 826 59.57 27.92 -32.44
CA GLY A 826 60.26 27.68 -31.15
C GLY A 826 60.97 28.93 -30.51
N GLU A 827 60.79 29.13 -29.18
CA GLU A 827 61.61 29.94 -28.22
C GLU A 827 61.61 31.50 -28.29
N PRO A 828 62.12 32.32 -27.30
CA PRO A 828 62.91 32.00 -26.07
C PRO A 828 62.65 32.74 -24.68
N VAL A 829 63.02 32.06 -23.58
CA VAL A 829 63.84 32.44 -22.37
C VAL A 829 63.59 33.68 -21.43
N VAL A 830 63.30 33.35 -20.15
CA VAL A 830 63.71 33.83 -18.76
C VAL A 830 64.55 35.13 -18.51
N PRO A 831 64.40 35.80 -17.33
CA PRO A 831 65.46 35.78 -16.26
C PRO A 831 64.93 35.77 -14.78
N SER A 832 65.82 35.86 -13.76
CA SER A 832 65.60 35.58 -12.31
C SER A 832 66.11 36.65 -11.30
N HIS A 833 65.78 36.55 -9.99
CA HIS A 833 66.44 37.29 -8.87
C HIS A 833 66.23 36.67 -7.45
N THR A 834 66.63 37.34 -6.34
CA THR A 834 67.13 36.68 -5.09
C THR A 834 67.13 37.50 -3.76
N GLY A 835 66.53 36.97 -2.66
CA GLY A 835 66.81 37.25 -1.22
C GLY A 835 66.47 38.65 -0.63
N PRO A 836 66.85 39.00 0.63
CA PRO A 836 67.17 38.18 1.84
C PRO A 836 66.69 38.75 3.23
N GLY A 837 66.87 38.01 4.35
CA GLY A 837 66.85 38.51 5.77
C GLY A 837 65.51 38.38 6.56
N LEU A 838 65.43 38.42 7.91
CA LEU A 838 66.41 38.51 9.03
C LEU A 838 65.79 38.00 10.38
N HIS A 839 66.62 37.66 11.38
CA HIS A 839 66.28 37.36 12.80
C HIS A 839 66.49 38.63 13.70
N PRO A 840 66.12 38.74 15.03
CA PRO A 840 66.03 37.70 16.08
C PRO A 840 64.89 37.85 17.15
N GLY A 841 64.96 37.11 18.27
CA GLY A 841 64.25 37.36 19.55
C GLY A 841 65.12 38.17 20.56
N PRO A 842 65.04 38.01 21.90
CA PRO A 842 64.21 37.11 22.73
C PRO A 842 63.46 37.83 23.91
N GLY A 843 62.86 37.09 24.87
CA GLY A 843 62.32 37.68 26.11
C GLY A 843 61.78 36.69 27.17
N ALA A 844 62.51 36.54 28.28
CA ALA A 844 62.19 35.83 29.54
C ALA A 844 63.01 36.52 30.69
N PRO A 845 62.95 36.17 32.01
CA PRO A 845 62.31 35.00 32.66
C PRO A 845 61.58 35.31 34.01
N GLY A 846 61.19 34.26 34.76
CA GLY A 846 60.79 34.33 36.17
C GLY A 846 60.49 32.96 36.79
N ALA A 847 61.37 32.45 37.66
CA ALA A 847 61.25 31.17 38.40
C ALA A 847 61.19 31.42 39.93
N PRO A 848 60.91 30.45 40.84
CA PRO A 848 61.78 29.27 41.10
C PRO A 848 61.07 27.91 41.41
N PRO A 849 61.83 26.80 41.56
CA PRO A 849 61.36 25.41 41.89
C PRO A 849 61.50 25.10 43.43
N PRO A 850 61.54 23.85 44.01
CA PRO A 850 61.71 22.50 43.40
C PRO A 850 61.04 21.23 44.00
N LEU A 851 61.18 20.17 43.21
CA LEU A 851 61.25 18.72 43.46
C LEU A 851 61.33 18.16 44.91
N ALA A 852 60.52 17.12 45.16
CA ALA A 852 60.90 15.90 45.90
C ALA A 852 60.03 14.71 45.42
N GLY A 853 60.55 13.47 45.45
CA GLY A 853 59.85 12.27 44.93
C GLY A 853 59.30 11.32 46.01
N PRO A 854 58.35 10.42 45.70
CA PRO A 854 57.71 9.53 46.66
C PRO A 854 58.39 8.15 46.79
N SER A 855 58.27 7.52 47.97
CA SER A 855 58.65 6.12 48.20
C SER A 855 57.81 5.47 49.31
N SER A 856 57.14 4.35 49.00
CA SER A 856 56.26 3.54 49.90
C SER A 856 55.03 4.27 50.48
N GLY A 857 53.87 3.64 50.69
CA GLY A 857 53.45 2.27 50.35
C GLY A 857 51.92 2.11 50.51
N HIS A 858 51.33 1.14 49.81
CA HIS A 858 49.88 0.82 49.80
C HIS A 858 49.32 0.40 51.19
N PRO A 859 47.98 0.46 51.45
CA PRO A 859 46.91 0.21 50.47
C PRO A 859 45.64 1.11 50.53
N THR A 860 44.61 0.68 49.78
CA THR A 860 43.18 1.09 49.81
C THR A 860 42.82 2.54 49.42
N THR A 861 42.65 2.75 48.10
CA THR A 861 41.88 3.88 47.53
C THR A 861 41.12 3.45 46.28
N GLY A 862 39.80 3.62 46.27
CA GLY A 862 39.13 4.21 45.10
C GLY A 862 39.08 5.74 45.27
N PRO A 863 38.53 6.53 44.33
CA PRO A 863 37.87 6.13 43.09
C PRO A 863 38.73 6.44 41.83
N GLY A 864 38.24 6.05 40.65
CA GLY A 864 38.76 6.49 39.35
C GLY A 864 37.63 7.07 38.51
N VAL A 865 37.79 8.30 38.00
CA VAL A 865 36.74 9.00 37.25
C VAL A 865 36.66 8.48 35.82
N SER A 866 35.58 7.77 35.50
CA SER A 866 35.17 7.49 34.12
C SER A 866 34.41 8.69 33.55
N ALA A 867 34.82 9.18 32.38
CA ALA A 867 34.00 10.11 31.60
C ALA A 867 32.74 9.37 31.09
N PRO A 868 31.55 9.96 31.18
CA PRO A 868 30.31 9.27 30.81
C PRO A 868 30.19 9.12 29.29
N VAL A 869 30.18 7.88 28.82
CA VAL A 869 29.68 7.50 27.49
C VAL A 869 28.26 6.94 27.69
N GLY A 870 27.28 7.50 26.97
CA GLY A 870 25.88 7.09 27.02
C GLY A 870 24.95 8.24 27.45
N GLY A 871 24.35 8.91 26.46
CA GLY A 871 23.46 10.07 26.66
C GLY A 871 22.08 9.95 26.00
N ASN A 872 21.77 8.86 25.28
CA ASN A 872 20.47 8.64 24.67
C ASN A 872 19.39 8.38 25.74
N GLN A 873 18.81 9.45 26.28
CA GLN A 873 17.50 9.40 26.90
C GLN A 873 16.45 9.60 25.80
N SER A 874 15.83 8.49 25.38
CA SER A 874 14.61 8.54 24.58
C SER A 874 13.52 9.32 25.32
N PHE A 875 12.66 9.99 24.54
CA PHE A 875 11.31 10.31 24.98
C PHE A 875 10.70 9.01 25.54
N PRO A 876 10.02 9.00 26.71
CA PRO A 876 9.79 7.74 27.41
C PRO A 876 8.94 6.80 26.56
N ASP A 877 9.52 5.66 26.17
CA ASP A 877 8.90 4.70 25.26
C ASP A 877 7.61 4.10 25.86
N ASP A 878 7.53 4.07 27.20
CA ASP A 878 6.37 3.67 28.01
C ASP A 878 5.36 4.82 28.30
N LEU A 879 5.54 6.02 27.74
CA LEU A 879 4.64 7.15 28.01
C LEU A 879 3.33 6.99 27.22
N ASP A 880 2.24 6.69 27.94
CA ASP A 880 0.88 6.73 27.39
C ASP A 880 0.52 8.17 26.97
N ILE A 881 0.55 8.41 25.66
CA ILE A 881 0.24 9.67 24.98
C ILE A 881 -1.19 10.16 25.30
N HIS A 882 -2.11 9.25 25.64
CA HIS A 882 -3.50 9.57 25.95
C HIS A 882 -3.71 9.90 27.43
N ASN A 883 -2.79 9.48 28.31
CA ASN A 883 -2.87 9.63 29.78
C ASN A 883 -1.69 10.44 30.35
N VAL A 884 -1.18 11.41 29.59
CA VAL A 884 -0.18 12.38 30.05
C VAL A 884 -0.81 13.40 30.99
N ALA A 885 -0.19 13.61 32.17
CA ALA A 885 -0.68 14.58 33.14
C ALA A 885 -0.63 16.04 32.59
N PRO A 886 -1.61 16.92 32.93
CA PRO A 886 -1.82 18.19 32.23
C PRO A 886 -0.66 19.19 32.26
N GLU A 887 0.28 19.07 33.20
CA GLU A 887 1.46 19.94 33.25
C GLU A 887 2.51 19.61 32.16
N TRP A 888 2.47 18.40 31.60
CA TRP A 888 3.35 17.92 30.52
C TRP A 888 2.68 17.92 29.14
N LYS A 889 1.36 18.14 29.06
CA LYS A 889 0.60 18.22 27.80
C LYS A 889 0.07 19.63 27.58
N LYS A 890 0.19 20.14 26.36
CA LYS A 890 -0.48 21.38 25.93
C LYS A 890 -1.22 21.09 24.64
N GLU A 891 -2.52 21.37 24.61
CA GLU A 891 -3.41 21.02 23.50
C GLU A 891 -4.22 22.22 23.02
N GLY A 892 -4.60 22.16 21.75
CA GLY A 892 -5.58 23.04 21.13
C GLY A 892 -6.63 22.22 20.39
N THR A 893 -7.41 22.86 19.52
CA THR A 893 -8.59 22.25 18.88
C THR A 893 -8.28 21.00 18.05
N ASP A 894 -7.10 20.92 17.42
CA ASP A 894 -6.71 19.82 16.51
C ASP A 894 -5.24 19.39 16.64
N TRP A 895 -4.56 19.82 17.70
CA TRP A 895 -3.12 19.60 17.90
C TRP A 895 -2.76 19.46 19.38
N PHE A 896 -1.64 18.81 19.67
CA PHE A 896 -1.04 18.78 21.00
C PHE A 896 0.49 18.75 20.95
N ALA A 897 1.11 19.26 22.00
CA ALA A 897 2.52 19.11 22.32
C ALA A 897 2.67 18.40 23.66
N ILE A 898 3.51 17.38 23.72
CA ILE A 898 3.91 16.69 24.95
C ILE A 898 5.37 17.01 25.23
N PHE A 899 5.62 17.62 26.39
CA PHE A 899 6.95 17.97 26.89
C PHE A 899 7.54 16.78 27.64
N ASN A 900 8.84 16.50 27.46
CA ASN A 900 9.48 15.33 28.02
C ASN A 900 9.63 15.45 29.57
N PRO A 901 8.92 14.63 30.37
CA PRO A 901 8.92 14.76 31.83
C PRO A 901 10.26 14.38 32.48
N LYS A 902 11.17 13.73 31.74
CA LYS A 902 12.55 13.46 32.19
C LYS A 902 13.45 14.70 32.12
N THR A 903 12.98 15.80 31.51
CA THR A 903 13.76 17.03 31.29
C THR A 903 13.10 18.24 31.94
N LYS A 904 13.90 19.24 32.35
CA LYS A 904 13.34 20.57 32.66
C LYS A 904 12.85 21.17 31.35
N ARG A 905 11.56 21.52 31.26
CA ARG A 905 10.98 22.26 30.12
C ARG A 905 11.78 23.54 29.87
N GLN A 906 12.32 23.68 28.66
CA GLN A 906 13.11 24.84 28.21
C GLN A 906 12.40 25.69 27.16
N LEU A 907 11.34 25.15 26.54
CA LEU A 907 10.58 25.80 25.47
C LEU A 907 9.09 25.50 25.60
N ASP A 908 8.27 26.35 25.00
CA ASP A 908 6.82 26.22 24.89
C ASP A 908 6.37 26.42 23.44
N VAL A 909 5.62 25.45 22.92
CA VAL A 909 5.16 25.42 21.53
C VAL A 909 3.68 25.84 21.45
N SER A 910 3.32 26.65 20.46
CA SER A 910 1.91 26.97 20.15
C SER A 910 1.68 27.03 18.65
N LEU A 911 0.57 26.48 18.16
CA LEU A 911 0.08 26.76 16.80
C LEU A 911 -0.24 28.26 16.67
N VAL A 912 0.17 28.86 15.55
CA VAL A 912 -0.09 30.28 15.22
C VAL A 912 -1.03 30.37 14.02
N HIS A 913 -0.78 29.60 12.96
CA HIS A 913 -1.61 29.56 11.75
C HIS A 913 -1.69 28.15 11.17
N THR A 914 -2.86 27.78 10.63
CA THR A 914 -3.04 26.64 9.71
C THR A 914 -3.37 27.18 8.32
N LEU A 915 -2.62 26.76 7.31
CA LEU A 915 -2.62 27.30 5.96
C LEU A 915 -3.07 26.22 4.98
N MET A 916 -4.31 26.32 4.50
CA MET A 916 -4.90 25.32 3.59
C MET A 916 -4.39 25.47 2.15
N HIS A 917 -4.13 24.32 1.52
CA HIS A 917 -3.74 24.17 0.12
C HIS A 917 -4.68 23.18 -0.59
N GLU A 918 -4.68 23.20 -1.92
CA GLU A 918 -5.51 22.34 -2.78
C GLU A 918 -4.88 20.95 -3.03
N SER A 919 -3.69 20.70 -2.47
CA SER A 919 -2.91 19.48 -2.66
C SER A 919 -1.78 19.40 -1.62
N VAL A 920 -1.03 18.30 -1.62
CA VAL A 920 0.10 18.01 -0.72
C VAL A 920 1.10 19.17 -0.68
N VAL A 921 1.46 19.61 0.53
CA VAL A 921 2.53 20.58 0.74
C VAL A 921 3.86 19.83 0.79
N CYS A 922 4.50 19.70 -0.37
CA CYS A 922 5.77 18.98 -0.49
C CYS A 922 6.94 19.71 0.18
N CYS A 923 6.91 21.04 0.24
CA CYS A 923 7.99 21.83 0.82
C CYS A 923 7.53 23.13 1.47
N VAL A 924 8.27 23.58 2.48
CA VAL A 924 8.11 24.87 3.16
C VAL A 924 9.49 25.53 3.40
N ARG A 925 9.60 26.85 3.15
CA ARG A 925 10.78 27.66 3.50
C ARG A 925 10.40 29.09 3.88
N PHE A 926 10.96 29.60 4.96
CA PHE A 926 10.87 31.00 5.34
C PHE A 926 11.79 31.87 4.46
N SER A 927 11.40 33.13 4.34
CA SER A 927 12.27 34.21 3.88
C SER A 927 13.31 34.55 4.96
N ALA A 928 14.47 35.07 4.55
CA ALA A 928 15.58 35.38 5.45
C ALA A 928 15.24 36.41 6.55
N ASP A 929 14.18 37.22 6.36
CA ASP A 929 13.68 38.17 7.35
C ASP A 929 12.48 37.67 8.16
N GLY A 930 12.09 36.40 7.98
CA GLY A 930 11.02 35.71 8.69
C GLY A 930 9.59 36.20 8.41
N LYS A 931 9.39 37.20 7.55
CA LYS A 931 8.05 37.81 7.31
C LYS A 931 7.18 36.99 6.38
N TYR A 932 7.79 36.21 5.50
CA TYR A 932 7.11 35.39 4.51
C TYR A 932 7.48 33.91 4.63
N LEU A 933 6.49 33.05 4.43
CA LEU A 933 6.64 31.61 4.26
C LEU A 933 6.26 31.25 2.82
N ALA A 934 7.18 30.62 2.09
CA ALA A 934 6.89 29.99 0.81
C ALA A 934 6.53 28.52 1.02
N THR A 935 5.58 28.03 0.25
CA THR A 935 5.16 26.63 0.18
C THR A 935 5.17 26.16 -1.28
N GLY A 936 5.43 24.87 -1.49
CA GLY A 936 5.29 24.22 -2.80
C GLY A 936 4.30 23.07 -2.74
N CYS A 937 3.35 23.05 -3.68
CA CYS A 937 2.39 21.96 -3.85
C CYS A 937 2.31 21.56 -5.34
N ASN A 938 1.28 20.81 -5.73
CA ASN A 938 0.97 20.56 -7.14
C ASN A 938 0.80 21.89 -7.90
N ARG A 939 1.56 22.06 -8.99
CA ARG A 939 1.55 23.16 -9.99
C ARG A 939 1.77 24.59 -9.51
N THR A 940 1.79 24.86 -8.20
CA THR A 940 1.86 26.22 -7.66
C THR A 940 2.84 26.33 -6.49
N ALA A 941 3.55 27.46 -6.43
CA ALA A 941 4.26 27.90 -5.24
C ALA A 941 3.49 29.09 -4.63
N GLN A 942 3.26 29.07 -3.32
CA GLN A 942 2.39 30.02 -2.63
C GLN A 942 3.18 30.72 -1.53
N ILE A 943 2.94 32.02 -1.33
CA ILE A 943 3.67 32.84 -0.35
C ILE A 943 2.69 33.48 0.62
N TYR A 944 2.89 33.21 1.90
CA TYR A 944 2.05 33.66 3.01
C TYR A 944 2.81 34.65 3.89
N ASP A 945 2.13 35.67 4.40
CA ASP A 945 2.65 36.54 5.47
C ASP A 945 2.57 35.77 6.80
N THR A 946 3.69 35.64 7.50
CA THR A 946 3.84 34.75 8.68
C THR A 946 3.13 35.28 9.92
N LYS A 947 2.85 36.58 9.97
CA LYS A 947 2.19 37.24 11.09
C LYS A 947 0.67 37.13 10.99
N THR A 948 0.13 37.28 9.78
CA THR A 948 -1.33 37.34 9.51
C THR A 948 -1.91 36.05 8.94
N GLY A 949 -1.07 35.12 8.47
CA GLY A 949 -1.50 33.89 7.79
C GLY A 949 -2.05 34.12 6.38
N GLN A 950 -2.03 35.36 5.87
CA GLN A 950 -2.65 35.69 4.58
C GLN A 950 -1.78 35.30 3.39
N LYS A 951 -2.41 34.71 2.38
CA LYS A 951 -1.78 34.33 1.09
C LYS A 951 -1.53 35.58 0.24
N THR A 952 -0.29 36.04 0.19
CA THR A 952 0.13 37.28 -0.51
C THR A 952 0.45 37.07 -1.99
N CYS A 953 0.97 35.89 -2.33
CA CYS A 953 1.32 35.53 -3.70
C CYS A 953 1.01 34.06 -4.01
N VAL A 954 0.69 33.80 -5.27
CA VAL A 954 0.65 32.48 -5.89
C VAL A 954 1.42 32.61 -7.19
N LEU A 955 2.28 31.63 -7.47
CA LEU A 955 3.18 31.56 -8.62
C LEU A 955 2.86 30.25 -9.36
N VAL A 956 2.53 30.36 -10.65
CA VAL A 956 2.06 29.26 -11.50
C VAL A 956 2.72 29.39 -12.87
N ASP A 957 3.21 28.29 -13.43
CA ASP A 957 3.74 28.29 -14.80
C ASP A 957 2.66 27.89 -15.80
N ASP A 958 2.04 28.87 -16.44
CA ASP A 958 1.05 28.65 -17.51
C ASP A 958 1.63 28.00 -18.78
N ALA A 959 2.97 27.98 -18.94
CA ALA A 959 3.63 27.28 -20.05
C ALA A 959 3.84 25.79 -19.76
N ALA A 960 3.75 25.35 -18.50
CA ALA A 960 3.84 23.94 -18.15
C ALA A 960 2.60 23.17 -18.65
N GLY A 961 2.82 21.98 -19.22
CA GLY A 961 1.74 21.17 -19.81
C GLY A 961 0.62 20.88 -18.81
N LYS A 962 -0.64 21.12 -19.18
CA LYS A 962 -1.81 21.05 -18.28
C LYS A 962 -2.39 19.63 -18.07
N ALA A 963 -1.62 18.59 -18.42
CA ALA A 963 -1.96 17.18 -18.19
C ALA A 963 -1.08 16.59 -17.08
N GLY A 964 -1.65 15.72 -16.24
CA GLY A 964 -0.97 15.11 -15.09
C GLY A 964 -0.74 16.06 -13.92
N ASP A 965 -0.06 15.57 -12.88
CA ASP A 965 0.43 16.38 -11.78
C ASP A 965 1.81 16.98 -12.11
N LEU A 966 2.21 18.00 -11.36
CA LEU A 966 3.55 18.58 -11.36
C LEU A 966 3.85 19.17 -9.98
N TYR A 967 4.34 18.35 -9.05
CA TYR A 967 4.63 18.81 -7.69
C TYR A 967 5.91 19.64 -7.64
N ILE A 968 5.82 20.80 -6.99
CA ILE A 968 6.98 21.59 -6.59
C ILE A 968 7.56 20.97 -5.32
N ARG A 969 8.55 20.10 -5.49
CA ARG A 969 9.23 19.37 -4.40
C ARG A 969 10.12 20.26 -3.55
N SER A 970 10.61 21.39 -4.07
CA SER A 970 11.41 22.33 -3.28
C SER A 970 11.18 23.79 -3.67
N VAL A 971 11.16 24.67 -2.67
CA VAL A 971 11.14 26.13 -2.82
C VAL A 971 12.22 26.74 -1.92
N CYS A 972 12.89 27.80 -2.36
CA CYS A 972 13.80 28.59 -1.50
C CYS A 972 13.81 30.06 -1.93
N PHE A 973 13.89 30.98 -0.98
CA PHE A 973 13.99 32.43 -1.26
C PHE A 973 15.43 32.85 -1.55
N SER A 974 15.61 33.84 -2.42
CA SER A 974 16.88 34.58 -2.44
C SER A 974 17.09 35.32 -1.10
N PRO A 975 18.33 35.48 -0.61
CA PRO A 975 18.59 36.16 0.66
C PRO A 975 18.06 37.60 0.74
N ASP A 976 17.86 38.26 -0.40
CA ASP A 976 17.31 39.61 -0.52
C ASP A 976 15.77 39.67 -0.60
N GLY A 977 15.08 38.53 -0.51
CA GLY A 977 13.63 38.37 -0.53
C GLY A 977 12.92 38.68 -1.86
N LYS A 978 13.66 39.01 -2.93
CA LYS A 978 13.04 39.43 -4.21
C LYS A 978 12.67 38.27 -5.13
N TYR A 979 13.32 37.12 -4.98
CA TYR A 979 13.16 35.96 -5.83
C TYR A 979 12.81 34.71 -5.05
N LEU A 980 12.08 33.79 -5.70
CA LEU A 980 11.84 32.44 -5.22
C LEU A 980 12.37 31.45 -6.27
N ALA A 981 13.25 30.53 -5.89
CA ALA A 981 13.58 29.37 -6.69
C ALA A 981 12.57 28.25 -6.42
N THR A 982 12.12 27.56 -7.45
CA THR A 982 11.22 26.40 -7.34
C THR A 982 11.74 25.24 -8.19
N GLY A 983 11.89 24.06 -7.59
CA GLY A 983 12.31 22.82 -8.23
C GLY A 983 11.16 21.82 -8.27
N ALA A 984 10.96 21.17 -9.42
CA ALA A 984 9.78 20.34 -9.68
C ALA A 984 10.12 19.05 -10.42
N GLU A 985 9.11 18.19 -10.56
CA GLU A 985 9.22 16.89 -11.23
C GLU A 985 9.50 16.99 -12.74
N ASP A 986 9.18 18.13 -13.38
CA ASP A 986 9.53 18.39 -14.79
C ASP A 986 11.00 18.75 -15.03
N LYS A 987 11.87 18.52 -14.02
CA LYS A 987 13.33 18.60 -14.11
C LYS A 987 13.89 20.01 -14.28
N GLN A 988 13.02 21.02 -14.25
CA GLN A 988 13.37 22.44 -14.37
C GLN A 988 13.47 23.13 -13.01
N ILE A 989 14.46 24.02 -12.87
CA ILE A 989 14.49 25.02 -11.80
C ILE A 989 13.94 26.33 -12.37
N ARG A 990 12.93 26.91 -11.73
CA ARG A 990 12.37 28.22 -12.12
C ARG A 990 12.68 29.26 -11.07
N ILE A 991 13.21 30.41 -11.48
CA ILE A 991 13.46 31.56 -10.61
C ILE A 991 12.39 32.61 -10.87
N TRP A 992 11.55 32.86 -9.87
CA TRP A 992 10.42 33.77 -9.94
C TRP A 992 10.78 35.15 -9.43
N ASP A 993 10.45 36.19 -10.18
CA ASP A 993 10.43 37.57 -9.71
C ASP A 993 9.11 37.78 -8.96
N ILE A 994 9.15 37.74 -7.61
CA ILE A 994 7.95 37.67 -6.77
C ILE A 994 7.06 38.90 -6.99
N ALA A 995 7.68 40.09 -7.02
CA ALA A 995 6.97 41.35 -7.23
C ALA A 995 6.30 41.47 -8.61
N LYS A 996 6.84 40.79 -9.64
CA LYS A 996 6.29 40.77 -11.01
C LYS A 996 5.51 39.50 -11.34
N LYS A 997 5.36 38.57 -10.37
CA LYS A 997 4.67 37.27 -10.46
C LYS A 997 4.97 36.49 -11.74
N ARG A 998 6.25 36.41 -12.11
CA ARG A 998 6.69 35.75 -13.36
C ARG A 998 8.05 35.09 -13.24
N ILE A 999 8.29 34.09 -14.09
CA ILE A 999 9.61 33.49 -14.26
C ILE A 999 10.59 34.55 -14.83
N ARG A 1000 11.77 34.65 -14.22
CA ARG A 1000 12.90 35.48 -14.64
C ARG A 1000 13.96 34.64 -15.35
N ASN A 1001 14.28 33.48 -14.78
CA ASN A 1001 15.23 32.51 -15.31
C ASN A 1001 14.62 31.10 -15.20
N VAL A 1002 14.91 30.24 -16.18
CA VAL A 1002 14.77 28.79 -16.06
C VAL A 1002 16.17 28.20 -16.15
N PHE A 1003 16.50 27.25 -15.29
CA PHE A 1003 17.71 26.45 -15.42
C PHE A 1003 17.32 24.99 -15.73
N ASP A 1004 17.90 24.50 -16.81
CA ASP A 1004 17.66 23.17 -17.40
C ASP A 1004 18.95 22.34 -17.38
N GLY A 1005 18.81 21.02 -17.36
CA GLY A 1005 19.92 20.08 -17.55
C GLY A 1005 19.91 18.88 -16.61
N HIS A 1006 19.11 18.88 -15.54
CA HIS A 1006 18.87 17.68 -14.73
C HIS A 1006 18.10 16.63 -15.55
N GLN A 1007 18.43 15.35 -15.36
CA GLN A 1007 17.89 14.25 -16.17
C GLN A 1007 16.73 13.50 -15.47
N GLN A 1008 16.45 13.81 -14.21
CA GLN A 1008 15.32 13.33 -13.42
C GLN A 1008 14.75 14.47 -12.56
N GLU A 1009 13.73 14.16 -11.76
CA GLU A 1009 13.02 15.07 -10.87
C GLU A 1009 14.00 15.80 -9.93
N ILE A 1010 13.70 17.06 -9.60
CA ILE A 1010 14.48 17.84 -8.61
C ILE A 1010 13.77 17.72 -7.25
N TYR A 1011 14.46 17.19 -6.25
CA TYR A 1011 13.88 16.98 -4.91
C TYR A 1011 14.19 18.12 -3.93
N SER A 1012 15.31 18.82 -4.13
CA SER A 1012 15.79 19.82 -3.15
C SER A 1012 16.56 20.95 -3.83
N LEU A 1013 16.37 22.16 -3.32
CA LEU A 1013 17.07 23.39 -3.68
C LEU A 1013 17.53 24.14 -2.43
N ASP A 1014 18.65 24.85 -2.53
CA ASP A 1014 19.11 25.80 -1.52
C ASP A 1014 19.87 26.98 -2.16
N PHE A 1015 19.91 28.14 -1.50
CA PHE A 1015 20.55 29.37 -1.97
C PHE A 1015 21.82 29.66 -1.18
N SER A 1016 22.88 30.14 -1.83
CA SER A 1016 24.03 30.72 -1.11
C SER A 1016 23.65 31.99 -0.36
N THR A 1017 24.34 32.26 0.74
CA THR A 1017 24.10 33.42 1.61
C THR A 1017 24.37 34.79 0.95
N ASP A 1018 25.14 34.81 -0.15
CA ASP A 1018 25.32 35.99 -1.03
C ASP A 1018 24.28 36.10 -2.15
N GLY A 1019 23.41 35.10 -2.31
CA GLY A 1019 22.37 35.03 -3.35
C GLY A 1019 22.89 34.76 -4.76
N ARG A 1020 24.20 34.49 -4.93
CA ARG A 1020 24.82 34.26 -6.23
C ARG A 1020 24.59 32.85 -6.76
N LEU A 1021 24.59 31.84 -5.88
CA LEU A 1021 24.53 30.44 -6.25
C LEU A 1021 23.23 29.80 -5.80
N ILE A 1022 22.75 28.85 -6.60
CA ILE A 1022 21.73 27.88 -6.20
C ILE A 1022 22.37 26.51 -6.24
N VAL A 1023 22.11 25.68 -5.23
CA VAL A 1023 22.42 24.25 -5.27
C VAL A 1023 21.14 23.44 -5.47
N SER A 1024 21.22 22.36 -6.22
CA SER A 1024 20.07 21.46 -6.49
C SER A 1024 20.46 19.99 -6.37
N GLY A 1025 19.50 19.17 -5.93
CA GLY A 1025 19.61 17.70 -5.86
C GLY A 1025 18.51 17.02 -6.68
N SER A 1026 18.87 15.97 -7.43
CA SER A 1026 17.97 15.23 -8.32
C SER A 1026 18.18 13.72 -8.23
N GLY A 1027 17.14 12.96 -8.61
CA GLY A 1027 17.22 11.51 -8.85
C GLY A 1027 18.32 11.11 -9.86
N ASP A 1028 18.79 12.03 -10.72
CA ASP A 1028 19.83 11.78 -11.74
C ASP A 1028 21.24 11.51 -11.18
N LYS A 1029 21.36 11.30 -9.86
CA LYS A 1029 22.60 11.05 -9.12
C LYS A 1029 23.59 12.22 -9.17
N THR A 1030 23.11 13.42 -9.51
CA THR A 1030 23.89 14.66 -9.43
C THR A 1030 23.32 15.62 -8.42
N ALA A 1031 24.21 16.26 -7.66
CA ALA A 1031 23.97 17.61 -7.19
C ALA A 1031 24.51 18.59 -8.24
N ARG A 1032 23.96 19.81 -8.32
CA ARG A 1032 24.47 20.86 -9.21
C ARG A 1032 24.56 22.19 -8.50
N ILE A 1033 25.53 23.00 -8.91
CA ILE A 1033 25.70 24.40 -8.50
C ILE A 1033 25.42 25.26 -9.74
N TRP A 1034 24.48 26.20 -9.63
CA TRP A 1034 24.08 27.12 -10.69
C TRP A 1034 24.46 28.56 -10.31
N ASP A 1035 25.02 29.34 -11.24
CA ASP A 1035 25.35 30.74 -11.01
C ASP A 1035 24.22 31.67 -11.54
N MET A 1036 23.69 32.52 -10.67
CA MET A 1036 22.58 33.45 -10.96
C MET A 1036 22.96 34.62 -11.89
N VAL A 1037 24.25 34.84 -12.15
CA VAL A 1037 24.77 35.96 -12.95
C VAL A 1037 25.03 35.54 -14.39
N ASP A 1038 25.72 34.41 -14.61
CA ASP A 1038 26.06 33.91 -15.94
C ASP A 1038 25.20 32.72 -16.42
N GLY A 1039 24.43 32.09 -15.54
CA GLY A 1039 23.56 30.95 -15.86
C GLY A 1039 24.29 29.63 -16.10
N THR A 1040 25.59 29.55 -15.79
CA THR A 1040 26.35 28.30 -15.91
C THR A 1040 25.99 27.29 -14.81
N SER A 1041 26.29 26.02 -15.05
CA SER A 1041 26.13 24.96 -14.06
C SER A 1041 27.40 24.11 -13.90
N LYS A 1042 27.71 23.75 -12.65
CA LYS A 1042 28.77 22.81 -12.28
C LYS A 1042 28.12 21.55 -11.73
N VAL A 1043 28.42 20.40 -12.33
CA VAL A 1043 27.80 19.11 -11.98
C VAL A 1043 28.67 18.36 -10.97
N LEU A 1044 28.05 17.90 -9.89
CA LEU A 1044 28.64 17.11 -8.81
C LEU A 1044 28.05 15.69 -8.85
N THR A 1045 28.65 14.81 -9.65
CA THR A 1045 28.12 13.45 -9.89
C THR A 1045 28.55 12.45 -8.80
N ILE A 1046 27.62 11.61 -8.37
CA ILE A 1046 27.90 10.45 -7.51
C ILE A 1046 28.33 9.26 -8.39
N ASN A 1047 29.64 9.02 -8.48
CA ASN A 1047 30.26 7.95 -9.26
C ASN A 1047 31.08 6.99 -8.36
N ASP A 1048 30.49 6.51 -7.27
CA ASP A 1048 31.16 5.64 -6.30
C ASP A 1048 30.97 4.16 -6.68
N HIS A 1049 32.05 3.46 -7.01
CA HIS A 1049 32.01 2.01 -7.32
C HIS A 1049 31.63 1.12 -6.12
N ASP A 1050 31.71 1.65 -4.89
CA ASP A 1050 31.33 0.96 -3.64
C ASP A 1050 29.88 1.23 -3.21
N SER A 1051 28.99 1.61 -4.14
CA SER A 1051 27.56 1.74 -3.86
C SER A 1051 26.90 0.36 -3.81
N LEU A 1052 26.67 -0.17 -2.60
CA LEU A 1052 25.93 -1.43 -2.38
C LEU A 1052 24.50 -1.40 -2.94
N ASN A 1053 23.94 -0.22 -3.15
CA ASN A 1053 22.66 0.00 -3.80
C ASN A 1053 22.89 0.62 -5.17
N ASN A 1054 22.21 0.10 -6.21
CA ASN A 1054 22.36 0.60 -7.58
C ASN A 1054 21.61 1.91 -7.84
N ASP A 1055 20.80 2.38 -6.89
CA ASP A 1055 20.24 3.72 -6.86
C ASP A 1055 20.98 4.60 -5.85
N ALA A 1056 21.26 5.84 -6.27
CA ALA A 1056 22.00 6.85 -5.53
C ALA A 1056 21.46 8.27 -5.85
N GLY A 1057 20.17 8.37 -6.19
CA GLY A 1057 19.50 9.66 -6.37
C GLY A 1057 19.72 10.62 -5.19
N VAL A 1058 19.84 11.92 -5.48
CA VAL A 1058 20.06 12.96 -4.46
C VAL A 1058 18.73 13.52 -4.01
N THR A 1059 18.35 13.21 -2.77
CA THR A 1059 17.07 13.59 -2.15
C THR A 1059 17.10 15.00 -1.58
N SER A 1060 18.23 15.40 -1.00
CA SER A 1060 18.37 16.67 -0.27
C SER A 1060 19.76 17.26 -0.47
N VAL A 1061 19.81 18.58 -0.67
CA VAL A 1061 21.04 19.38 -0.66
C VAL A 1061 20.94 20.51 0.36
N ALA A 1062 22.09 20.93 0.87
CA ALA A 1062 22.25 22.16 1.64
C ALA A 1062 23.61 22.79 1.32
N ILE A 1063 23.69 24.12 1.27
CA ILE A 1063 24.98 24.83 1.18
C ILE A 1063 25.43 25.29 2.58
N SER A 1064 26.73 25.20 2.85
CA SER A 1064 27.30 25.67 4.11
C SER A 1064 27.10 27.19 4.26
N PRO A 1065 26.92 27.74 5.48
CA PRO A 1065 26.77 29.18 5.69
C PRO A 1065 27.90 30.06 5.11
N SER A 1066 29.11 29.51 4.98
CA SER A 1066 30.27 30.19 4.36
C SER A 1066 30.28 30.17 2.82
N GLY A 1067 29.33 29.47 2.18
CA GLY A 1067 29.28 29.27 0.73
C GLY A 1067 30.35 28.34 0.17
N GLN A 1068 31.15 27.67 1.01
CA GLN A 1068 32.31 26.88 0.58
C GLN A 1068 32.00 25.42 0.26
N TYR A 1069 30.99 24.84 0.91
CA TYR A 1069 30.66 23.42 0.78
C TYR A 1069 29.20 23.17 0.42
N VAL A 1070 28.96 22.15 -0.41
CA VAL A 1070 27.63 21.57 -0.64
C VAL A 1070 27.58 20.21 0.05
N ALA A 1071 26.61 20.01 0.93
CA ALA A 1071 26.25 18.68 1.42
C ALA A 1071 25.08 18.12 0.60
N ALA A 1072 25.09 16.83 0.31
CA ALA A 1072 23.95 16.15 -0.31
C ALA A 1072 23.68 14.77 0.32
N GLY A 1073 22.43 14.52 0.70
CA GLY A 1073 21.92 13.22 1.11
C GLY A 1073 21.45 12.40 -0.10
N SER A 1074 21.62 11.08 -0.01
CA SER A 1074 21.33 10.16 -1.11
C SER A 1074 20.58 8.90 -0.65
N LEU A 1075 19.88 8.28 -1.61
CA LEU A 1075 19.25 6.96 -1.48
C LEU A 1075 20.25 5.83 -1.19
N ASP A 1076 21.55 6.02 -1.45
CA ASP A 1076 22.59 5.02 -1.18
C ASP A 1076 23.09 5.00 0.28
N THR A 1077 22.33 5.62 1.21
CA THR A 1077 22.60 5.76 2.66
C THR A 1077 23.75 6.71 3.05
N VAL A 1078 24.43 7.33 2.08
CA VAL A 1078 25.62 8.18 2.31
C VAL A 1078 25.27 9.66 2.17
N VAL A 1079 25.81 10.50 3.07
CA VAL A 1079 25.87 11.95 2.87
C VAL A 1079 27.25 12.33 2.33
N ARG A 1080 27.28 13.15 1.28
CA ARG A 1080 28.51 13.55 0.58
C ARG A 1080 28.71 15.06 0.67
N ILE A 1081 29.97 15.51 0.81
CA ILE A 1081 30.31 16.93 0.89
C ILE A 1081 31.33 17.30 -0.19
N TRP A 1082 30.99 18.25 -1.05
CA TRP A 1082 31.86 18.79 -2.10
C TRP A 1082 32.29 20.22 -1.80
N ASP A 1083 33.50 20.59 -2.22
CA ASP A 1083 33.97 21.98 -2.24
C ASP A 1083 33.38 22.72 -3.46
N VAL A 1084 32.72 23.86 -3.21
CA VAL A 1084 31.98 24.65 -4.21
C VAL A 1084 32.90 25.20 -5.30
N GLN A 1085 34.13 25.58 -4.95
CA GLN A 1085 35.05 26.24 -5.88
C GLN A 1085 35.65 25.25 -6.89
N THR A 1086 36.16 24.12 -6.41
CA THR A 1086 36.82 23.09 -7.21
C THR A 1086 35.87 22.03 -7.76
N GLY A 1087 34.69 21.84 -7.15
CA GLY A 1087 33.77 20.74 -7.44
C GLY A 1087 34.25 19.36 -6.96
N GLN A 1088 35.33 19.30 -6.17
CA GLN A 1088 35.87 18.04 -5.67
C GLN A 1088 35.05 17.52 -4.48
N LEU A 1089 34.79 16.21 -4.46
CA LEU A 1089 34.22 15.51 -3.31
C LEU A 1089 35.27 15.47 -2.19
N VAL A 1090 35.01 16.18 -1.10
CA VAL A 1090 35.91 16.33 0.05
C VAL A 1090 35.70 15.19 1.04
N GLU A 1091 34.44 14.86 1.36
CA GLU A 1091 34.11 13.93 2.44
C GLU A 1091 32.91 13.01 2.14
N ARG A 1092 32.91 11.80 2.72
CA ARG A 1092 31.79 10.85 2.70
C ARG A 1092 31.41 10.43 4.12
N LEU A 1093 30.20 10.80 4.53
CA LEU A 1093 29.62 10.48 5.84
C LEU A 1093 28.77 9.21 5.71
N ARG A 1094 29.28 8.09 6.25
CA ARG A 1094 28.63 6.77 6.24
C ARG A 1094 28.19 6.40 7.65
N GLY A 1095 26.97 5.86 7.81
CA GLY A 1095 26.47 5.40 9.12
C GLY A 1095 24.95 5.42 9.32
N HIS A 1096 24.17 5.94 8.37
CA HIS A 1096 22.76 5.59 8.23
C HIS A 1096 22.60 4.15 7.72
N ARG A 1097 21.46 3.53 8.03
CA ARG A 1097 21.14 2.15 7.64
C ARG A 1097 20.20 2.07 6.43
N ASP A 1098 19.65 3.21 6.02
CA ASP A 1098 18.71 3.36 4.92
C ASP A 1098 18.92 4.76 4.29
N SER A 1099 18.20 5.03 3.21
CA SER A 1099 18.18 6.26 2.42
C SER A 1099 18.16 7.51 3.29
N VAL A 1100 19.03 8.48 2.99
CA VAL A 1100 18.98 9.81 3.62
C VAL A 1100 17.97 10.65 2.85
N TYR A 1101 17.09 11.37 3.56
CA TYR A 1101 16.02 12.18 2.97
C TYR A 1101 16.17 13.68 3.22
N SER A 1102 16.96 14.09 4.23
CA SER A 1102 17.16 15.50 4.54
C SER A 1102 18.54 15.75 5.14
N VAL A 1103 19.18 16.86 4.76
CA VAL A 1103 20.44 17.34 5.35
C VAL A 1103 20.34 18.85 5.67
N ALA A 1104 20.97 19.28 6.76
CA ALA A 1104 21.04 20.69 7.16
C ALA A 1104 22.36 20.99 7.88
N PHE A 1105 23.04 22.08 7.53
CA PHE A 1105 24.21 22.57 8.28
C PHE A 1105 23.78 23.27 9.57
N THR A 1106 24.65 23.26 10.59
CA THR A 1106 24.51 24.18 11.74
C THR A 1106 24.80 25.62 11.30
N PRO A 1107 24.21 26.65 11.96
CA PRO A 1107 24.44 28.05 11.61
C PRO A 1107 25.91 28.50 11.67
N ASP A 1108 26.74 27.81 12.46
CA ASP A 1108 28.19 28.08 12.58
C ASP A 1108 29.05 27.29 11.57
N GLY A 1109 28.43 26.48 10.72
CA GLY A 1109 29.08 25.67 9.69
C GLY A 1109 29.94 24.50 10.18
N LYS A 1110 29.97 24.20 11.49
CA LYS A 1110 30.82 23.15 12.06
C LYS A 1110 30.15 21.78 12.18
N GLY A 1111 28.82 21.74 12.15
CA GLY A 1111 28.03 20.52 12.21
C GLY A 1111 27.18 20.33 10.96
N LEU A 1112 26.88 19.08 10.65
CA LEU A 1112 25.83 18.69 9.71
C LEU A 1112 24.85 17.75 10.42
N VAL A 1113 23.56 17.96 10.22
CA VAL A 1113 22.50 17.06 10.66
C VAL A 1113 21.92 16.36 9.44
N SER A 1114 21.66 15.05 9.54
CA SER A 1114 20.96 14.28 8.50
C SER A 1114 19.82 13.46 9.08
N GLY A 1115 18.72 13.31 8.34
CA GLY A 1115 17.57 12.46 8.66
C GLY A 1115 17.33 11.40 7.58
N SER A 1116 16.88 10.21 8.00
CA SER A 1116 16.82 9.01 7.16
C SER A 1116 15.55 8.17 7.37
N LEU A 1117 15.27 7.31 6.40
CA LEU A 1117 14.29 6.23 6.53
C LEU A 1117 14.68 5.21 7.61
N ASP A 1118 15.93 5.20 8.11
CA ASP A 1118 16.35 4.40 9.27
C ASP A 1118 15.75 4.86 10.62
N LYS A 1119 14.84 5.83 10.58
CA LYS A 1119 14.10 6.43 11.71
C LYS A 1119 14.96 7.22 12.69
N THR A 1120 16.23 7.46 12.35
CA THR A 1120 17.15 8.27 13.15
C THR A 1120 17.53 9.58 12.47
N LEU A 1121 17.99 10.54 13.28
CA LEU A 1121 18.88 11.60 12.80
C LEU A 1121 20.30 11.34 13.28
N LYS A 1122 21.28 11.91 12.58
CA LYS A 1122 22.70 11.88 12.95
C LYS A 1122 23.30 13.27 12.94
N PHE A 1123 24.17 13.54 13.91
CA PHE A 1123 25.06 14.70 13.90
C PHE A 1123 26.45 14.27 13.44
N TRP A 1124 27.02 15.04 12.51
CA TRP A 1124 28.37 14.86 12.00
C TRP A 1124 29.20 16.10 12.33
N ASP A 1125 30.33 15.91 13.00
CA ASP A 1125 31.30 16.99 13.20
C ASP A 1125 32.10 17.19 11.89
N VAL A 1126 31.85 18.31 11.21
CA VAL A 1126 32.51 18.70 9.96
C VAL A 1126 33.46 19.89 10.18
N SER A 1127 33.75 20.24 11.43
CA SER A 1127 34.64 21.37 11.79
C SER A 1127 36.06 21.24 11.21
N ALA A 1128 36.51 20.00 10.98
CA ALA A 1128 37.77 19.68 10.32
C ALA A 1128 37.86 20.21 8.88
N LEU A 1129 36.73 20.42 8.20
CA LEU A 1129 36.66 21.01 6.85
C LEU A 1129 36.88 22.54 6.88
N GLY A 1130 36.65 23.20 8.02
CA GLY A 1130 36.82 24.65 8.20
C GLY A 1130 38.28 25.14 8.21
N GLY A 1131 39.26 24.24 8.05
CA GLY A 1131 40.66 24.59 7.89
C GLY A 1131 40.94 25.17 6.49
N GLY A 1132 41.47 26.40 6.43
CA GLY A 1132 41.71 27.12 5.17
C GLY A 1132 42.60 26.40 4.14
N PRO A 1133 42.63 26.89 2.89
CA PRO A 1133 43.20 26.18 1.74
C PRO A 1133 44.68 25.84 1.94
N GLY A 1134 44.93 24.56 2.25
CA GLY A 1134 46.23 24.06 2.71
C GLY A 1134 46.12 22.87 3.68
N ALA A 1135 44.95 22.63 4.27
CA ALA A 1135 44.65 21.47 5.13
C ALA A 1135 44.58 20.11 4.39
N VAL A 1136 45.61 19.79 3.59
CA VAL A 1136 45.78 18.45 3.00
C VAL A 1136 45.94 17.44 4.14
N ALA A 1137 45.12 16.38 4.14
CA ALA A 1137 45.19 15.31 5.12
C ALA A 1137 46.62 14.78 5.26
N LYS A 1138 47.13 14.72 6.51
CA LYS A 1138 48.53 14.34 6.80
C LYS A 1138 48.82 12.95 6.26
N ARG A 1139 49.57 12.87 5.15
CA ARG A 1139 50.17 11.62 4.69
C ARG A 1139 51.19 11.15 5.73
N ASN A 1140 50.86 10.09 6.45
CA ASN A 1140 51.85 9.29 7.17
C ASN A 1140 52.88 8.70 6.17
N LYS A 1141 54.10 8.44 6.64
CA LYS A 1141 55.25 8.14 5.77
C LYS A 1141 55.11 6.85 4.96
N ASP A 1142 54.18 5.97 5.33
CA ASP A 1142 54.01 4.62 4.79
C ASP A 1142 52.91 4.52 3.71
N GLY A 1143 52.41 5.66 3.20
CA GLY A 1143 51.65 5.74 1.95
C GLY A 1143 50.18 5.29 1.99
N LYS A 1144 49.70 4.69 3.08
CA LYS A 1144 48.27 4.43 3.31
C LYS A 1144 47.53 5.71 3.70
N ARG A 1145 46.25 5.82 3.31
CA ARG A 1145 45.31 6.79 3.89
C ARG A 1145 44.87 6.29 5.27
N ASP A 1146 44.78 7.19 6.23
CA ASP A 1146 44.11 6.92 7.50
C ASP A 1146 42.59 7.09 7.29
N ASP A 1147 41.83 5.98 7.35
CA ASP A 1147 40.40 5.91 7.02
C ASP A 1147 39.47 6.48 8.13
N LYS A 1148 39.93 7.53 8.81
CA LYS A 1148 39.18 8.24 9.86
C LYS A 1148 38.44 9.44 9.26
N GLY A 1149 37.38 9.15 8.51
CA GLY A 1149 36.39 10.14 8.10
C GLY A 1149 35.68 10.78 9.29
N SER A 1150 35.05 11.92 9.03
CA SER A 1150 34.33 12.76 10.00
C SER A 1150 33.29 11.93 10.79
N PRO A 1151 33.45 11.78 12.12
CA PRO A 1151 32.65 10.83 12.89
C PRO A 1151 31.21 11.32 13.09
N CYS A 1152 30.27 10.37 13.04
CA CYS A 1152 28.94 10.55 13.63
C CYS A 1152 29.12 10.68 15.15
N THR A 1153 28.88 11.88 15.71
CA THR A 1153 29.10 12.15 17.14
C THR A 1153 27.86 11.88 17.99
N MET A 1154 26.65 12.03 17.42
CA MET A 1154 25.38 11.83 18.11
C MET A 1154 24.35 11.15 17.19
N ASN A 1155 23.46 10.34 17.76
CA ASN A 1155 22.29 9.76 17.09
C ASN A 1155 21.03 10.19 17.84
N PHE A 1156 20.11 10.84 17.15
CA PHE A 1156 18.80 11.21 17.70
C PHE A 1156 17.81 10.07 17.39
N THR A 1157 17.23 9.45 18.42
CA THR A 1157 16.45 8.22 18.33
C THR A 1157 15.13 8.37 19.10
N GLY A 1158 14.00 8.44 18.39
CA GLY A 1158 12.69 8.73 19.01
C GLY A 1158 11.51 8.87 18.04
N HIS A 1159 11.74 8.99 16.73
CA HIS A 1159 10.66 8.85 15.74
C HIS A 1159 10.26 7.38 15.57
N LYS A 1160 8.96 7.14 15.40
CA LYS A 1160 8.39 5.79 15.20
C LYS A 1160 8.44 5.35 13.75
N ASP A 1161 8.63 6.30 12.83
CA ASP A 1161 8.70 6.07 11.39
C ASP A 1161 9.68 7.03 10.68
N TYR A 1162 9.84 6.87 9.37
CA TYR A 1162 10.82 7.55 8.51
C TYR A 1162 10.96 9.06 8.77
N VAL A 1163 12.19 9.55 8.95
CA VAL A 1163 12.47 10.98 9.10
C VAL A 1163 12.61 11.61 7.72
N LEU A 1164 11.68 12.50 7.37
CA LEU A 1164 11.55 13.07 6.02
C LEU A 1164 12.22 14.43 5.90
N SER A 1165 12.27 15.22 6.98
CA SER A 1165 12.82 16.57 6.97
C SER A 1165 13.49 16.93 8.29
N VAL A 1166 14.65 17.60 8.23
CA VAL A 1166 15.40 18.09 9.40
C VAL A 1166 15.72 19.58 9.25
N ALA A 1167 15.74 20.30 10.37
CA ALA A 1167 16.12 21.71 10.43
C ALA A 1167 16.93 22.00 11.70
N VAL A 1168 17.80 23.00 11.64
CA VAL A 1168 18.55 23.52 12.80
C VAL A 1168 18.13 24.96 13.03
N SER A 1169 17.83 25.30 14.28
CA SER A 1169 17.48 26.66 14.70
C SER A 1169 18.64 27.64 14.48
N HIS A 1170 18.31 28.91 14.26
CA HIS A 1170 19.26 29.97 13.90
C HIS A 1170 20.36 30.24 14.95
N ASP A 1171 20.16 29.80 16.20
CA ASP A 1171 21.11 29.90 17.31
C ASP A 1171 21.84 28.57 17.62
N GLY A 1172 21.51 27.50 16.89
CA GLY A 1172 22.08 26.17 17.08
C GLY A 1172 21.70 25.48 18.39
N GLN A 1173 20.62 25.90 19.08
CA GLN A 1173 20.16 25.24 20.31
C GLN A 1173 19.29 24.00 20.00
N TRP A 1174 18.41 24.11 19.02
CA TRP A 1174 17.44 23.09 18.63
C TRP A 1174 17.75 22.46 17.28
N VAL A 1175 17.72 21.12 17.25
CA VAL A 1175 17.46 20.34 16.04
C VAL A 1175 15.98 19.99 16.05
N VAL A 1176 15.29 20.15 14.92
CA VAL A 1176 13.88 19.79 14.76
C VAL A 1176 13.75 18.80 13.60
N SER A 1177 12.80 17.88 13.70
CA SER A 1177 12.58 16.81 12.73
C SER A 1177 11.10 16.56 12.46
N GLY A 1178 10.75 16.38 11.17
CA GLY A 1178 9.43 15.95 10.71
C GLY A 1178 9.48 14.54 10.13
N SER A 1179 8.45 13.73 10.39
CA SER A 1179 8.42 12.30 10.07
C SER A 1179 7.10 11.84 9.45
N LYS A 1180 7.17 10.66 8.81
CA LYS A 1180 6.03 9.84 8.40
C LYS A 1180 5.13 9.44 9.59
N ASP A 1181 5.65 9.46 10.83
CA ASP A 1181 4.86 9.21 12.06
C ASP A 1181 3.87 10.34 12.43
N ARG A 1182 3.72 11.34 11.54
CA ARG A 1182 2.82 12.51 11.67
C ARG A 1182 3.23 13.48 12.79
N GLY A 1183 4.33 13.20 13.49
CA GLY A 1183 4.89 14.02 14.55
C GLY A 1183 6.03 14.93 14.09
N VAL A 1184 6.29 15.95 14.90
CA VAL A 1184 7.49 16.78 14.87
C VAL A 1184 8.18 16.69 16.23
N GLN A 1185 9.49 16.48 16.26
CA GLN A 1185 10.25 16.38 17.51
C GLN A 1185 11.27 17.51 17.62
N PHE A 1186 11.34 18.13 18.80
CA PHE A 1186 12.37 19.11 19.17
C PHE A 1186 13.44 18.44 20.03
N TRP A 1187 14.69 18.60 19.63
CA TRP A 1187 15.87 18.01 20.27
C TRP A 1187 16.84 19.10 20.71
N ASP A 1188 17.41 18.97 21.90
CA ASP A 1188 18.62 19.73 22.25
C ASP A 1188 19.77 19.29 21.34
N ALA A 1189 20.36 20.24 20.62
CA ALA A 1189 21.36 19.99 19.57
C ALA A 1189 22.73 19.51 20.09
N LYS A 1190 22.97 19.56 21.41
CA LYS A 1190 24.28 19.26 22.04
C LYS A 1190 24.28 17.94 22.82
N SER A 1191 23.11 17.43 23.16
CA SER A 1191 22.89 16.21 23.94
C SER A 1191 22.05 15.16 23.23
N ALA A 1192 21.38 15.52 22.13
CA ALA A 1192 20.43 14.68 21.40
C ALA A 1192 19.26 14.16 22.26
N VAL A 1193 18.80 14.95 23.24
CA VAL A 1193 17.65 14.64 24.10
C VAL A 1193 16.40 15.38 23.62
N VAL A 1194 15.30 14.64 23.40
CA VAL A 1194 13.98 15.23 23.05
C VAL A 1194 13.48 16.15 24.16
N GLN A 1195 13.11 17.38 23.83
CA GLN A 1195 12.44 18.31 24.74
C GLN A 1195 10.92 18.21 24.63
N CYS A 1196 10.38 18.10 23.42
CA CYS A 1196 8.96 17.83 23.19
C CYS A 1196 8.70 17.11 21.87
N MET A 1197 7.56 16.41 21.83
CA MET A 1197 6.92 15.91 20.61
C MET A 1197 5.65 16.71 20.35
N LEU A 1198 5.44 17.11 19.10
CA LEU A 1198 4.34 17.93 18.61
C LEU A 1198 3.56 17.14 17.56
N GLN A 1199 2.23 17.13 17.65
CA GLN A 1199 1.35 16.37 16.76
C GLN A 1199 0.08 17.17 16.45
N GLY A 1200 -0.55 16.90 15.30
CA GLY A 1200 -1.72 17.65 14.81
C GLY A 1200 -1.86 17.67 13.29
N HIS A 1201 -0.80 17.31 12.56
CA HIS A 1201 -0.93 16.90 11.17
C HIS A 1201 -1.63 15.54 11.07
N LYS A 1202 -2.55 15.39 10.11
CA LYS A 1202 -3.31 14.15 9.88
C LYS A 1202 -2.53 13.13 9.03
N ASN A 1203 -1.44 13.55 8.40
CA ASN A 1203 -0.57 12.75 7.53
C ASN A 1203 0.92 13.04 7.81
N SER A 1204 1.82 12.42 7.05
CA SER A 1204 3.28 12.59 7.11
C SER A 1204 3.71 14.06 7.06
N VAL A 1205 4.61 14.47 7.95
CA VAL A 1205 5.25 15.80 7.91
C VAL A 1205 6.44 15.73 6.94
N ILE A 1206 6.19 16.12 5.69
CA ILE A 1206 7.11 15.96 4.55
C ILE A 1206 8.25 16.97 4.61
N SER A 1207 7.97 18.20 5.07
CA SER A 1207 8.94 19.29 5.10
C SER A 1207 8.79 20.12 6.38
N ILE A 1208 9.91 20.57 6.93
CA ILE A 1208 9.95 21.57 7.99
C ILE A 1208 10.95 22.69 7.67
N ASP A 1209 10.78 23.83 8.32
CA ASP A 1209 11.76 24.91 8.32
C ASP A 1209 11.70 25.77 9.59
N LEU A 1210 12.80 26.39 9.99
CA LEU A 1210 12.89 27.25 11.17
C LEU A 1210 13.27 28.67 10.74
N SER A 1211 12.46 29.66 11.13
CA SER A 1211 12.67 31.04 10.67
C SER A 1211 14.03 31.59 11.12
N PRO A 1212 14.86 32.11 10.20
CA PRO A 1212 16.15 32.72 10.57
C PRO A 1212 16.04 33.96 11.46
N ALA A 1213 14.86 34.59 11.50
CA ALA A 1213 14.64 35.89 12.14
C ALA A 1213 13.74 35.85 13.40
N GLY A 1214 13.35 34.66 13.88
CA GLY A 1214 12.59 34.53 15.11
C GLY A 1214 12.11 33.12 15.41
N SER A 1215 11.59 32.92 16.63
CA SER A 1215 11.21 31.62 17.19
C SER A 1215 9.89 31.05 16.62
N ILE A 1216 9.81 30.92 15.29
CA ILE A 1216 8.71 30.27 14.59
C ILE A 1216 9.19 29.13 13.66
N LEU A 1217 8.43 28.04 13.66
CA LEU A 1217 8.60 26.81 12.89
C LEU A 1217 7.51 26.75 11.82
N ALA A 1218 7.85 26.31 10.61
CA ALA A 1218 6.90 25.92 9.58
C ALA A 1218 6.95 24.41 9.37
N THR A 1219 5.79 23.80 9.14
CA THR A 1219 5.63 22.38 8.80
C THR A 1219 4.73 22.26 7.58
N GLY A 1220 5.04 21.33 6.66
CA GLY A 1220 4.26 21.01 5.46
C GLY A 1220 4.00 19.51 5.38
N SER A 1221 2.77 19.13 5.02
CA SER A 1221 2.27 17.77 5.21
C SER A 1221 1.48 17.21 4.02
N GLY A 1222 1.37 15.89 3.99
CA GLY A 1222 0.48 15.13 3.11
C GLY A 1222 -1.02 15.32 3.37
N ASP A 1223 -1.41 16.09 4.39
CA ASP A 1223 -2.80 16.47 4.69
C ASP A 1223 -3.23 17.80 4.04
N TRP A 1224 -2.41 18.32 3.11
CA TRP A 1224 -2.62 19.55 2.35
C TRP A 1224 -2.59 20.82 3.22
N GLN A 1225 -2.07 20.73 4.45
CA GLN A 1225 -1.83 21.87 5.32
C GLN A 1225 -0.34 22.22 5.37
N ALA A 1226 -0.05 23.52 5.40
CA ALA A 1226 1.14 24.01 6.08
C ALA A 1226 0.71 24.61 7.43
N ARG A 1227 1.52 24.46 8.48
CA ARG A 1227 1.25 25.07 9.79
C ARG A 1227 2.44 25.93 10.21
N ILE A 1228 2.15 27.07 10.83
CA ILE A 1228 3.14 27.95 11.48
C ILE A 1228 2.95 27.81 12.98
N TRP A 1229 4.04 27.53 13.69
CA TRP A 1229 4.10 27.34 15.12
C TRP A 1229 5.09 28.33 15.73
N SER A 1230 4.87 28.75 16.97
CA SER A 1230 5.86 29.47 17.78
C SER A 1230 6.52 28.50 18.75
N TYR A 1231 7.81 28.67 19.03
CA TYR A 1231 8.59 27.87 19.99
C TYR A 1231 9.38 28.79 20.94
N ASN A 1232 8.71 29.38 21.92
CA ASN A 1232 9.34 30.39 22.79
C ASN A 1232 10.12 29.72 23.94
N PRO A 1233 11.27 30.25 24.39
CA PRO A 1233 11.93 29.81 25.63
C PRO A 1233 11.04 30.00 26.88
N VAL A 1234 11.31 29.21 27.93
CA VAL A 1234 10.57 29.17 29.22
C VAL A 1234 11.46 29.51 30.41
#